data_AF-A0A534UCG8-F1
#
_entry.id   AF-A0A534UCG8-F1
#
_cell.length_a   1.000
_cell.length_b   1.000
_cell.length_c   1.000
_cell.angle_alpha   90.00
_cell.angle_beta   90.00
_cell.angle_gamma   90.00
#
_symmetry.space_group_name_H-M   'P 1'
#
loop_
_entity.id
_entity.type
_entity.pdbx_description
1 polymer ?
#
loop_
_entity_poly.entity_id
_entity_poly.type
_entity_poly.pdbx_seq_one_letter_code
_entity_poly.pdbx_strand_id
1 'polypeptide(L)'
;MALETDGYSVVEAPDGKTAIAMMVEENPDLVLQDLLLPDFNGFDLVSELRALRKDEQVPILALTGLIEKTDAMRVADAPFTDYLFKPVAPSHLLSVVRSHLASAQTGQESRGKNRRVLLVDDEPAQLKLFAIHLSHLGFQVTTATDGNDGLAKARRDRPDAIVSDVLMPGLDGFQLCMKLHADAALAQVPVVLRSTLYQHEDDKELARQVGAYALVPTTPDFHEAIEALFESLEASPLPEVPDAATLQAAHEERVAHQLNRQAKLGAQLAQRCAAQSAQLSVLASMGENFLRGKNDDETLLKDILARCLDAIGFSCGAIFLIGSESRLGLTAQLGFSVEATQSLPTFFGCEDLLRTAMLQMEPVTLSFSTGGAERLVQSFTDLPADNLLLCPLWSDSEQLGIVALVSNKSAPDADKIIFAKAITTEIAQVIALNRSISKLKYLASYDSLTGLPNRAQLCERIRSAGAEGRAAALYLLNLDHFQEINNTVGYPGGNLLLREVAQRLKENFQERTLVARLGSDEFAVLLIGAADERAVRQTAKEIVRCLEPNFRLDGLPVAIRTTMGVAIRQEHGEDPETLLSHADMAQRAAKRTGDNYLVYPEHVESYSPDLLALLGELREAVDQNALALHYQPKVNFETRQTVGVEALLRWPHPRRGWIPPDRFISLAERAGLIHPITLWVLRTALRQSRSWRDMGLDFGVSINVSARDLQDPAFPDIVLQACRTTATPPRTLTLELTESALMSDPAKTNAAFQRLNEDGVRLSIDDFGTGYSSLSYLQNLPVDEIKIDRTFVAGLFSDVRSEAIVRSVIDLGRNLGMAVVAEGVEQQRVWECLASLGCDVAQGYHICRPLSPVDLTPALKEPPWLAARNGSANESER
;
A
#
# COMPACT_ATOMS: atom_id res chain seq x y z
N MET A 1 24.36 15.53 1.83
CA MET A 1 24.32 15.68 0.35
C MET A 1 24.81 17.02 -0.20
N ALA A 2 24.09 18.15 -0.07
CA ALA A 2 24.52 19.42 -0.71
C ALA A 2 25.90 19.92 -0.21
N LEU A 3 26.14 19.80 1.10
CA LEU A 3 27.41 20.15 1.74
C LEU A 3 28.56 19.23 1.28
N GLU A 4 28.33 17.92 1.20
CA GLU A 4 29.35 16.96 0.73
C GLU A 4 29.71 17.19 -0.74
N THR A 5 28.73 17.59 -1.56
CA THR A 5 28.96 17.94 -2.98
C THR A 5 29.85 19.18 -3.12
N ASP A 6 29.80 20.09 -2.14
CA ASP A 6 30.62 21.31 -2.08
C ASP A 6 31.97 21.09 -1.37
N GLY A 7 32.30 19.83 -1.01
CA GLY A 7 33.59 19.43 -0.46
C GLY A 7 33.70 19.43 1.06
N TYR A 8 32.59 19.59 1.80
CA TYR A 8 32.58 19.47 3.26
C TYR A 8 32.49 18.02 3.71
N SER A 9 33.22 17.66 4.78
CA SER A 9 33.00 16.39 5.49
C SER A 9 31.83 16.55 6.45
N VAL A 10 30.78 15.74 6.28
CA VAL A 10 29.57 15.83 7.11
C VAL A 10 29.51 14.63 8.05
N VAL A 11 29.31 14.90 9.34
CA VAL A 11 29.00 13.89 10.35
C VAL A 11 27.56 14.09 10.79
N GLU A 12 26.77 13.03 10.78
CA GLU A 12 25.34 13.08 11.10
C GLU A 12 25.06 12.44 12.47
N ALA A 13 24.37 13.19 13.34
CA ALA A 13 23.86 12.70 14.60
C ALA A 13 22.32 12.62 14.56
N PRO A 14 21.71 11.45 14.78
CA PRO A 14 20.24 11.30 14.70
C PRO A 14 19.50 11.86 15.92
N ASP A 15 20.21 12.12 17.02
CA ASP A 15 19.64 12.56 18.29
C ASP A 15 20.65 13.41 19.11
N GLY A 16 20.16 14.11 20.13
CA GLY A 16 20.95 15.06 20.92
C GLY A 16 22.04 14.39 21.76
N LYS A 17 21.79 13.20 22.32
CA LYS A 17 22.81 12.44 23.06
C LYS A 17 23.99 12.05 22.18
N THR A 18 23.70 11.59 20.97
CA THR A 18 24.72 11.23 19.98
C THR A 18 25.48 12.47 19.52
N ALA A 19 24.78 13.60 19.33
CA ALA A 19 25.42 14.87 18.98
C ALA A 19 26.43 15.34 20.05
N ILE A 20 26.11 15.19 21.34
CA ILE A 20 27.02 15.50 22.44
C ILE A 20 28.27 14.62 22.43
N ALA A 21 28.11 13.31 22.21
CA ALA A 21 29.23 12.38 22.12
C ALA A 21 30.14 12.71 20.93
N MET A 22 29.55 12.96 19.76
CA MET A 22 30.26 13.31 18.53
C MET A 22 30.95 14.66 18.60
N MET A 23 30.40 15.63 19.34
CA MET A 23 31.04 16.95 19.53
C MET A 23 32.45 16.83 20.14
N VAL A 24 32.66 15.84 21.01
CA VAL A 24 33.97 15.58 21.65
C VAL A 24 34.87 14.71 20.77
N GLU A 25 34.30 13.71 20.11
CA GLU A 25 35.05 12.72 19.33
C GLU A 25 35.51 13.26 17.96
N GLU A 26 34.61 13.93 17.24
CA GLU A 26 34.82 14.36 15.85
C GLU A 26 35.26 15.84 15.73
N ASN A 27 35.05 16.63 16.79
CA ASN A 27 35.46 18.04 16.91
C ASN A 27 35.12 18.91 15.66
N PRO A 28 33.82 19.12 15.37
CA PRO A 28 33.38 19.79 14.15
C PRO A 28 33.69 21.30 14.12
N ASP A 29 33.93 21.83 12.92
CA ASP A 29 34.17 23.27 12.67
C ASP A 29 32.90 24.13 12.67
N LEU A 30 31.72 23.51 12.44
CA LEU A 30 30.40 24.14 12.47
C LEU A 30 29.33 23.08 12.78
N VAL A 31 28.28 23.46 13.52
CA VAL A 31 27.15 22.59 13.84
C VAL A 31 25.88 23.12 13.20
N LEU A 32 25.17 22.26 12.46
CA LEU A 32 23.80 22.49 11.99
C LEU A 32 22.85 21.66 12.83
N GLN A 33 21.90 22.28 13.51
CA GLN A 33 21.04 21.60 14.48
C GLN A 33 19.56 21.88 14.22
N ASP A 34 18.72 20.83 14.24
CA ASP A 34 17.27 21.02 14.28
C ASP A 34 16.81 21.54 15.64
N LEU A 35 15.71 22.32 15.67
CA LEU A 35 15.09 22.70 16.94
C LEU A 35 14.21 21.59 17.53
N LEU A 36 13.68 20.71 16.68
CA LEU A 36 12.87 19.57 17.10
C LEU A 36 13.70 18.28 16.96
N LEU A 37 14.15 17.74 18.09
CA LEU A 37 14.87 16.48 18.17
C LEU A 37 14.06 15.47 19.02
N PRO A 38 14.24 14.15 18.79
CA PRO A 38 13.44 13.12 19.45
C PRO A 38 13.69 12.99 20.97
N ASP A 39 14.88 13.35 21.45
CA ASP A 39 15.33 13.14 22.83
C ASP A 39 15.75 14.42 23.57
N PHE A 40 15.95 15.53 22.85
CA PHE A 40 16.28 16.85 23.38
C PHE A 40 15.38 17.93 22.78
N ASN A 41 15.11 18.98 23.55
CA ASN A 41 14.70 20.24 22.95
C ASN A 41 15.94 20.90 22.33
N GLY A 42 15.89 21.37 21.09
CA GLY A 42 17.04 21.97 20.44
C GLY A 42 17.65 23.16 21.21
N PHE A 43 16.83 23.89 21.99
CA PHE A 43 17.29 24.94 22.89
C PHE A 43 18.13 24.44 24.08
N ASP A 44 17.83 23.23 24.57
CA ASP A 44 18.57 22.62 25.67
C ASP A 44 19.89 22.03 25.15
N LEU A 45 19.86 21.42 23.95
CA LEU A 45 21.04 20.85 23.31
C LEU A 45 22.13 21.90 23.05
N VAL A 46 21.78 23.08 22.54
CA VAL A 46 22.78 24.13 22.30
C VAL A 46 23.46 24.58 23.60
N SER A 47 22.74 24.59 24.72
CA SER A 47 23.30 24.94 26.02
C SER A 47 24.31 23.87 26.50
N GLU A 48 24.02 22.59 26.28
CA GLU A 48 24.95 21.50 26.60
C GLU A 48 26.18 21.50 25.68
N LEU A 49 26.00 21.72 24.37
CA LEU A 49 27.11 21.82 23.42
C LEU A 49 28.06 22.98 23.75
N ARG A 50 27.51 24.14 24.16
CA ARG A 50 28.29 25.29 24.62
C ARG A 50 28.97 25.05 25.97
N ALA A 51 28.39 24.23 26.85
CA ALA A 51 29.03 23.86 28.11
C ALA A 51 30.25 22.93 27.92
N LEU A 52 30.24 22.11 26.87
CA LEU A 52 31.32 21.16 26.53
C LEU A 52 32.55 21.84 25.92
N ARG A 53 32.35 22.89 25.10
CA ARG A 53 33.46 23.70 24.55
C ARG A 53 33.33 25.15 25.00
N LYS A 54 34.19 25.54 25.94
CA LYS A 54 34.33 26.94 26.41
C LYS A 54 34.97 27.90 25.39
N ASP A 55 35.45 27.39 24.26
CA ASP A 55 36.02 28.22 23.20
C ASP A 55 34.87 28.71 22.30
N GLU A 56 34.54 30.00 22.36
CA GLU A 56 33.38 30.66 21.72
C GLU A 56 33.34 30.62 20.17
N GLN A 57 34.18 29.85 19.49
CA GLN A 57 34.41 30.02 18.04
C GLN A 57 33.67 29.05 17.13
N VAL A 58 33.12 27.92 17.60
CA VAL A 58 32.39 26.99 16.70
C VAL A 58 30.97 27.54 16.42
N PRO A 59 30.63 27.90 15.18
CA PRO A 59 29.28 28.37 14.86
C PRO A 59 28.26 27.25 15.06
N ILE A 60 27.16 27.50 15.77
CA ILE A 60 26.03 26.57 15.89
C ILE A 60 24.81 27.25 15.27
N LEU A 61 24.34 26.74 14.13
CA LEU A 61 23.20 27.29 13.41
C LEU A 61 21.96 26.43 13.64
N ALA A 62 20.84 27.06 13.99
CA ALA A 62 19.58 26.36 14.20
C ALA A 62 18.73 26.32 12.92
N LEU A 63 18.17 25.15 12.63
CA LEU A 63 17.22 24.90 11.56
C LEU A 63 15.80 24.87 12.14
N THR A 64 14.94 25.79 11.71
CA THR A 64 13.58 25.95 12.27
C THR A 64 12.51 25.96 11.18
N GLY A 65 11.32 25.41 11.45
CA GLY A 65 10.16 25.46 10.56
C GLY A 65 8.95 26.04 11.28
N LEU A 66 8.31 27.06 10.70
CA LEU A 66 7.11 27.77 11.21
C LEU A 66 7.20 28.19 12.69
N ILE A 67 7.59 29.45 12.93
CA ILE A 67 7.63 30.04 14.27
C ILE A 67 6.23 30.52 14.67
N GLU A 68 5.65 29.96 15.74
CA GLU A 68 4.52 30.59 16.42
C GLU A 68 5.00 31.82 17.23
N LYS A 69 4.13 32.79 17.51
CA LYS A 69 4.48 34.03 18.25
C LYS A 69 5.21 33.79 19.59
N THR A 70 5.06 32.60 20.18
CA THR A 70 5.73 32.17 21.41
C THR A 70 7.18 31.70 21.22
N ASP A 71 7.56 31.26 20.03
CA ASP A 71 8.90 30.71 19.74
C ASP A 71 9.91 31.81 19.41
N ALA A 72 9.46 32.95 18.87
CA ALA A 72 10.32 34.10 18.56
C ALA A 72 11.04 34.68 19.81
N MET A 73 10.42 34.60 20.99
CA MET A 73 11.03 35.05 22.24
C MET A 73 12.12 34.10 22.75
N ARG A 74 11.97 32.78 22.52
CA ARG A 74 12.95 31.77 22.95
C ARG A 74 14.17 31.70 22.03
N VAL A 75 13.97 32.00 20.75
CA VAL A 75 15.03 32.17 19.74
C VAL A 75 15.96 33.35 20.07
N ALA A 76 15.46 34.41 20.70
CA ALA A 76 16.28 35.59 21.01
C ALA A 76 17.29 35.37 22.15
N ASP A 77 17.01 34.48 23.09
CA ASP A 77 17.83 34.26 24.31
C ASP A 77 18.72 33.01 24.22
N ALA A 78 18.62 32.24 23.14
CA ALA A 78 19.37 30.99 22.96
C ALA A 78 20.77 31.24 22.34
N PRO A 79 21.82 30.51 22.78
CA PRO A 79 23.21 30.75 22.37
C PRO A 79 23.57 30.17 20.97
N PHE A 80 22.64 30.27 20.02
CA PHE A 80 22.89 29.97 18.61
C PHE A 80 23.65 31.12 17.94
N THR A 81 24.45 30.77 16.94
CA THR A 81 25.20 31.74 16.13
C THR A 81 24.34 32.35 15.03
N ASP A 82 23.42 31.57 14.45
CA ASP A 82 22.49 32.03 13.41
C ASP A 82 21.30 31.07 13.26
N TYR A 83 20.32 31.44 12.43
CA TYR A 83 19.09 30.67 12.19
C TYR A 83 18.79 30.51 10.69
N LEU A 84 18.38 29.30 10.33
CA LEU A 84 17.97 28.92 8.98
C LEU A 84 16.53 28.40 8.98
N PHE A 85 15.71 28.92 8.07
CA PHE A 85 14.28 28.61 7.99
C PHE A 85 13.98 27.53 6.95
N LYS A 86 13.31 26.46 7.36
CA LYS A 86 12.82 25.40 6.48
C LYS A 86 11.58 25.89 5.70
N PRO A 87 11.49 25.61 4.38
CA PRO A 87 12.48 24.88 3.56
C PRO A 87 13.71 25.73 3.22
N VAL A 88 14.92 25.17 3.43
CA VAL A 88 16.18 25.86 3.12
C VAL A 88 16.62 25.49 1.70
N ALA A 89 16.78 26.49 0.83
CA ALA A 89 17.32 26.27 -0.51
C ALA A 89 18.82 25.88 -0.43
N PRO A 90 19.29 24.89 -1.22
CA PRO A 90 20.69 24.42 -1.16
C PRO A 90 21.75 25.52 -1.34
N SER A 91 21.51 26.48 -2.23
CA SER A 91 22.43 27.61 -2.46
C SER A 91 22.53 28.55 -1.25
N HIS A 92 21.42 28.78 -0.56
CA HIS A 92 21.38 29.60 0.66
C HIS A 92 22.10 28.90 1.82
N LEU A 93 21.89 27.59 2.00
CA LEU A 93 22.61 26.79 3.01
C LEU A 93 24.13 26.90 2.83
N LEU A 94 24.63 26.74 1.60
CA LEU A 94 26.06 26.83 1.29
C LEU A 94 26.63 28.22 1.54
N SER A 95 25.89 29.28 1.19
CA SER A 95 26.32 30.66 1.43
C SER A 95 26.53 30.95 2.91
N VAL A 96 25.55 30.58 3.74
CA VAL A 96 25.59 30.82 5.20
C VAL A 96 26.71 30.02 5.87
N VAL A 97 26.88 28.75 5.50
CA VAL A 97 27.96 27.91 6.03
C VAL A 97 29.33 28.48 5.68
N ARG A 98 29.56 28.91 4.43
CA ARG A 98 30.82 29.53 4.00
C ARG A 98 31.13 30.81 4.76
N SER A 99 30.14 31.67 4.95
CA SER A 99 30.28 32.94 5.66
C SER A 99 30.74 32.74 7.11
N HIS A 100 30.07 31.84 7.85
CA HIS A 100 30.39 31.58 9.25
C HIS A 100 31.74 30.88 9.44
N LEU A 101 32.11 29.95 8.54
CA LEU A 101 33.43 29.33 8.57
C LEU A 101 34.55 30.32 8.22
N ALA A 102 34.33 31.25 7.28
CA ALA A 102 35.30 32.28 6.93
C ALA A 102 35.50 33.29 8.08
N SER A 103 34.42 33.70 8.75
CA SER A 103 34.45 34.61 9.90
C SER A 103 35.19 34.00 11.10
N ALA A 104 35.03 32.69 11.34
CA ALA A 104 35.75 31.97 12.38
C ALA A 104 37.27 31.88 12.11
N GLN A 105 37.69 31.89 10.83
CA GLN A 105 39.08 31.70 10.43
C GLN A 105 39.92 32.98 10.31
N THR A 106 39.31 34.16 10.10
CA THR A 106 40.08 35.37 9.69
C THR A 106 40.20 36.49 10.71
N GLY A 107 39.52 36.48 11.87
CA GLY A 107 39.69 37.53 12.89
C GLY A 107 39.66 38.95 12.31
N GLN A 108 38.82 39.19 11.29
CA GLN A 108 38.83 40.42 10.50
C GLN A 108 38.52 41.64 11.39
N GLU A 109 39.40 42.65 11.36
CA GLU A 109 39.11 43.96 11.93
C GLU A 109 37.80 44.49 11.34
N SER A 110 36.81 44.69 12.22
CA SER A 110 35.47 45.12 11.86
C SER A 110 35.49 46.38 10.99
N ARG A 111 35.00 46.27 9.75
CA ARG A 111 34.92 47.35 8.75
C ARG A 111 34.03 48.52 9.19
N GLY A 112 33.08 48.30 10.11
CA GLY A 112 32.18 49.32 10.64
C GLY A 112 32.71 50.10 11.85
N LYS A 113 33.90 49.77 12.37
CA LYS A 113 34.43 50.33 13.61
C LYS A 113 34.52 51.86 13.55
N ASN A 114 33.94 52.52 14.56
CA ASN A 114 33.82 53.99 14.69
C ASN A 114 32.92 54.70 13.67
N ARG A 115 32.10 53.99 12.90
CA ARG A 115 31.09 54.60 12.01
C ARG A 115 29.69 54.54 12.62
N ARG A 116 28.92 55.62 12.48
CA ARG A 116 27.56 55.75 12.99
C ARG A 116 26.56 55.60 11.85
N VAL A 117 25.62 54.67 11.98
CA VAL A 117 24.58 54.44 10.96
C VAL A 117 23.21 54.64 11.59
N LEU A 118 22.33 55.34 10.86
CA LEU A 118 20.93 55.45 11.22
C LEU A 118 20.11 54.49 10.36
N LEU A 119 19.38 53.58 11.01
CA LEU A 119 18.39 52.72 10.38
C LEU A 119 17.00 53.31 10.57
N VAL A 120 16.22 53.41 9.49
CA VAL A 120 14.83 53.89 9.53
C VAL A 120 13.93 52.84 8.87
N ASP A 121 13.03 52.25 9.65
CA ASP A 121 12.15 51.17 9.20
C ASP A 121 10.90 51.15 10.09
N ASP A 122 9.71 51.07 9.51
CA ASP A 122 8.44 51.09 10.26
C ASP A 122 8.07 49.72 10.86
N GLU A 123 8.81 48.67 10.49
CA GLU A 123 8.65 47.33 11.04
C GLU A 123 9.66 47.07 12.18
N PRO A 124 9.21 47.00 13.45
CA PRO A 124 10.12 46.88 14.60
C PRO A 124 11.00 45.62 14.59
N ALA A 125 10.52 44.54 13.96
CA ALA A 125 11.26 43.29 13.84
C ALA A 125 12.44 43.41 12.86
N GLN A 126 12.23 43.99 11.68
CA GLN A 126 13.28 44.21 10.69
C GLN A 126 14.33 45.19 11.21
N LEU A 127 13.87 46.28 11.82
CA LEU A 127 14.71 47.29 12.46
C LEU A 127 15.68 46.67 13.49
N LYS A 128 15.17 45.76 14.35
CA LYS A 128 15.97 45.10 15.38
C LYS A 128 16.95 44.09 14.80
N LEU A 129 16.52 43.27 13.83
CA LEU A 129 17.38 42.28 13.17
C LEU A 129 18.52 42.94 12.41
N PHE A 130 18.23 44.00 11.64
CA PHE A 130 19.24 44.69 10.86
C PHE A 130 20.22 45.47 11.77
N ALA A 131 19.72 46.05 12.87
CA ALA A 131 20.58 46.69 13.86
C ALA A 131 21.57 45.70 14.52
N ILE A 132 21.13 44.47 14.81
CA ILE A 132 22.02 43.41 15.31
C ILE A 132 23.11 43.10 14.28
N HIS A 133 22.72 42.89 13.01
CA HIS A 133 23.65 42.56 11.94
C HIS A 133 24.72 43.65 11.73
N LEU A 134 24.33 44.93 11.69
CA LEU A 134 25.27 46.05 11.59
C LEU A 134 26.14 46.22 12.84
N SER A 135 25.61 45.92 14.03
CA SER A 135 26.37 45.96 15.27
C SER A 135 27.45 44.88 15.31
N HIS A 136 27.20 43.68 14.76
CA HIS A 136 28.23 42.64 14.59
C HIS A 136 29.33 43.04 13.61
N LEU A 137 28.98 43.84 12.59
CA LEU A 137 29.95 44.46 11.68
C LEU A 137 30.71 45.65 12.32
N GLY A 138 30.34 46.03 13.56
CA GLY A 138 30.96 47.02 14.45
C GLY A 138 30.55 48.47 14.24
N PHE A 139 29.42 48.71 13.58
CA PHE A 139 28.79 50.03 13.50
C PHE A 139 28.13 50.45 14.82
N GLN A 140 28.08 51.76 15.06
CA GLN A 140 27.22 52.36 16.09
C GLN A 140 25.86 52.66 15.47
N VAL A 141 24.87 51.81 15.75
CA VAL A 141 23.55 51.89 15.11
C VAL A 141 22.57 52.71 15.96
N THR A 142 21.96 53.71 15.35
CA THR A 142 20.76 54.38 15.87
C THR A 142 19.56 53.93 15.04
N THR A 143 18.42 53.71 15.65
CA THR A 143 17.21 53.24 14.95
C THR A 143 16.07 54.24 15.04
N ALA A 144 15.20 54.30 14.03
CA ALA A 144 14.00 55.11 13.97
C ALA A 144 12.84 54.32 13.36
N THR A 145 11.62 54.52 13.86
CA THR A 145 10.43 53.73 13.46
C THR A 145 9.55 54.41 12.42
N ASP A 146 9.88 55.63 12.02
CA ASP A 146 9.20 56.36 10.96
C ASP A 146 10.13 57.46 10.43
N GLY A 147 9.81 58.01 9.25
CA GLY A 147 10.67 59.01 8.61
C GLY A 147 10.81 60.33 9.40
N ASN A 148 9.82 60.75 10.19
CA ASN A 148 9.93 61.99 10.96
C ASN A 148 10.88 61.82 12.15
N ASP A 149 10.78 60.69 12.85
CA ASP A 149 11.75 60.30 13.89
C ASP A 149 13.15 60.11 13.30
N GLY A 150 13.25 59.50 12.12
CA GLY A 150 14.49 59.36 11.35
C GLY A 150 15.16 60.71 11.08
N LEU A 151 14.42 61.69 10.55
CA LEU A 151 14.93 63.03 10.28
C LEU A 151 15.38 63.76 11.57
N ALA A 152 14.62 63.63 12.65
CA ALA A 152 14.96 64.23 13.94
C ALA A 152 16.25 63.63 14.54
N LYS A 153 16.40 62.31 14.46
CA LYS A 153 17.59 61.58 14.92
C LYS A 153 18.81 61.85 14.04
N ALA A 154 18.64 61.95 12.72
CA ALA A 154 19.72 62.33 11.81
C ALA A 154 20.31 63.71 12.16
N ARG A 155 19.46 64.70 12.45
CA ARG A 155 19.88 66.05 12.87
C ARG A 155 20.63 66.06 14.21
N ARG A 156 20.17 65.24 15.16
CA ARG A 156 20.75 65.15 16.49
C ARG A 156 22.08 64.41 16.49
N ASP A 157 22.12 63.24 15.87
CA ASP A 157 23.20 62.28 16.04
C ASP A 157 24.24 62.35 14.90
N ARG A 158 23.88 62.97 13.76
CA ARG A 158 24.75 63.14 12.58
C ARG A 158 25.44 61.84 12.16
N PRO A 159 24.68 60.85 11.65
CA PRO A 159 25.24 59.58 11.21
C PRO A 159 26.16 59.77 9.99
N ASP A 160 27.08 58.82 9.80
CA ASP A 160 27.96 58.75 8.63
C ASP A 160 27.23 58.19 7.40
N ALA A 161 26.15 57.43 7.60
CA ALA A 161 25.25 56.96 6.55
C ALA A 161 23.85 56.65 7.11
N ILE A 162 22.84 56.66 6.23
CA ILE A 162 21.45 56.35 6.58
C ILE A 162 20.98 55.21 5.69
N VAL A 163 20.36 54.19 6.28
CA VAL A 163 19.62 53.17 5.54
C VAL A 163 18.14 53.29 5.90
N SER A 164 17.28 53.47 4.91
CA SER A 164 15.85 53.70 5.12
C SER A 164 15.02 52.76 4.27
N ASP A 165 13.96 52.18 4.83
CA ASP A 165 12.89 51.62 4.02
C ASP A 165 12.20 52.75 3.23
N VAL A 166 11.72 52.42 2.03
CA VAL A 166 10.97 53.37 1.19
C VAL A 166 9.53 53.50 1.69
N LEU A 167 8.89 52.42 2.12
CA LEU A 167 7.47 52.41 2.45
C LEU A 167 7.29 52.60 3.95
N MET A 168 7.16 53.85 4.37
CA MET A 168 6.88 54.19 5.76
C MET A 168 5.65 55.08 5.88
N PRO A 169 4.85 54.96 6.96
CA PRO A 169 3.70 55.81 7.17
C PRO A 169 4.11 57.27 7.41
N GLY A 170 3.36 58.18 6.80
CA GLY A 170 3.59 59.62 6.93
C GLY A 170 4.70 60.11 6.01
N LEU A 171 5.95 60.11 6.49
CA LEU A 171 7.11 60.51 5.71
C LEU A 171 7.81 59.27 5.16
N ASP A 172 7.63 59.01 3.87
CA ASP A 172 8.25 57.86 3.19
C ASP A 172 9.76 58.07 2.92
N GLY A 173 10.44 57.02 2.48
CA GLY A 173 11.91 57.06 2.29
C GLY A 173 12.38 58.03 1.20
N PHE A 174 11.59 58.24 0.13
CA PHE A 174 11.92 59.24 -0.89
C PHE A 174 11.81 60.65 -0.32
N GLN A 175 10.73 60.94 0.41
CA GLN A 175 10.50 62.23 1.06
C GLN A 175 11.50 62.51 2.19
N LEU A 176 11.88 61.48 2.94
CA LEU A 176 12.95 61.55 3.94
C LEU A 176 14.28 61.93 3.27
N CYS A 177 14.64 61.26 2.19
CA CYS A 177 15.86 61.55 1.43
C CYS A 177 15.90 63.00 0.94
N MET A 178 14.81 63.51 0.35
CA MET A 178 14.72 64.91 -0.08
C MET A 178 14.88 65.89 1.09
N LYS A 179 14.26 65.62 2.24
CA LYS A 179 14.37 66.50 3.42
C LYS A 179 15.76 66.49 4.07
N LEU A 180 16.46 65.36 4.03
CA LEU A 180 17.84 65.25 4.50
C LEU A 180 18.79 66.09 3.62
N HIS A 181 18.62 66.04 2.30
CA HIS A 181 19.46 66.79 1.37
C HIS A 181 19.15 68.29 1.34
N ALA A 182 17.94 68.70 1.69
CA ALA A 182 17.59 70.10 1.89
C ALA A 182 18.24 70.71 3.16
N ASP A 183 18.75 69.89 4.09
CA ASP A 183 19.43 70.34 5.30
C ASP A 183 20.94 70.45 5.06
N ALA A 184 21.48 71.67 5.12
CA ALA A 184 22.90 71.94 4.83
C ALA A 184 23.88 71.15 5.72
N ALA A 185 23.46 70.71 6.91
CA ALA A 185 24.29 69.91 7.81
C ALA A 185 24.28 68.40 7.48
N LEU A 186 23.32 67.93 6.68
CA LEU A 186 23.09 66.52 6.36
C LEU A 186 23.15 66.23 4.85
N ALA A 187 23.26 67.26 4.01
CA ALA A 187 23.26 67.14 2.55
C ALA A 187 24.38 66.28 1.96
N GLN A 188 25.40 65.93 2.76
CA GLN A 188 26.51 65.08 2.36
C GLN A 188 26.45 63.67 3.00
N VAL A 189 25.37 63.35 3.72
CA VAL A 189 25.20 62.03 4.34
C VAL A 189 24.58 61.09 3.31
N PRO A 190 25.26 60.00 2.90
CA PRO A 190 24.70 59.05 1.95
C PRO A 190 23.44 58.36 2.52
N VAL A 191 22.43 58.23 1.67
CA VAL A 191 21.17 57.53 1.98
C VAL A 191 21.03 56.31 1.08
N VAL A 192 20.96 55.12 1.67
CA VAL A 192 20.63 53.87 0.97
C VAL A 192 19.15 53.59 1.22
N LEU A 193 18.36 53.57 0.14
CA LEU A 193 16.95 53.22 0.19
C LEU A 193 16.77 51.72 -0.02
N ARG A 194 15.82 51.14 0.70
CA ARG A 194 15.45 49.74 0.58
C ARG A 194 13.98 49.58 0.25
N SER A 195 13.64 48.65 -0.64
CA SER A 195 12.24 48.35 -0.92
C SER A 195 12.00 46.93 -1.42
N THR A 196 10.88 46.35 -1.00
CA THR A 196 10.31 45.14 -1.61
C THR A 196 9.54 45.43 -2.91
N LEU A 197 9.12 46.68 -3.12
CA LEU A 197 8.13 47.07 -4.12
C LEU A 197 8.69 47.93 -5.25
N TYR A 198 9.69 48.76 -4.96
CA TYR A 198 10.37 49.63 -5.91
C TYR A 198 11.68 48.98 -6.36
N GLN A 199 11.65 48.31 -7.50
CA GLN A 199 12.79 47.53 -8.02
C GLN A 199 13.02 47.73 -9.53
N HIS A 200 12.17 48.51 -10.21
CA HIS A 200 12.35 48.77 -11.64
C HIS A 200 13.45 49.82 -11.86
N GLU A 201 14.05 49.81 -13.05
CA GLU A 201 15.12 50.76 -13.39
C GLU A 201 14.71 52.22 -13.24
N ASP A 202 13.45 52.54 -13.54
CA ASP A 202 12.89 53.88 -13.33
C ASP A 202 12.81 54.27 -11.83
N ASP A 203 12.61 53.30 -10.93
CA ASP A 203 12.53 53.56 -9.49
C ASP A 203 13.93 53.84 -8.93
N LYS A 204 14.95 53.14 -9.44
CA LYS A 204 16.37 53.40 -9.13
C LYS A 204 16.80 54.77 -9.65
N GLU A 205 16.32 55.15 -10.83
CA GLU A 205 16.58 56.47 -11.40
C GLU A 205 15.92 57.59 -10.57
N LEU A 206 14.67 57.41 -10.11
CA LEU A 206 14.03 58.34 -9.17
C LEU A 206 14.80 58.42 -7.84
N ALA A 207 15.23 57.29 -7.28
CA ALA A 207 16.04 57.26 -6.06
C ALA A 207 17.32 58.09 -6.22
N ARG A 208 18.01 57.93 -7.35
CA ARG A 208 19.20 58.71 -7.70
C ARG A 208 18.88 60.21 -7.83
N GLN A 209 17.75 60.55 -8.46
CA GLN A 209 17.30 61.93 -8.61
C GLN A 209 16.95 62.60 -7.27
N VAL A 210 16.38 61.89 -6.29
CA VAL A 210 16.11 62.45 -4.95
C VAL A 210 17.34 62.50 -4.03
N GLY A 211 18.52 62.10 -4.53
CA GLY A 211 19.78 62.12 -3.79
C GLY A 211 20.10 60.84 -3.02
N ALA A 212 19.37 59.74 -3.24
CA ALA A 212 19.76 58.46 -2.64
C ALA A 212 21.01 57.91 -3.36
N TYR A 213 21.92 57.32 -2.59
CA TYR A 213 23.11 56.65 -3.11
C TYR A 213 22.71 55.42 -3.93
N ALA A 214 21.79 54.62 -3.38
CA ALA A 214 21.28 53.42 -4.02
C ALA A 214 19.83 53.15 -3.58
N LEU A 215 19.08 52.47 -4.45
CA LEU A 215 17.84 51.78 -4.10
C LEU A 215 18.07 50.29 -4.32
N VAL A 216 18.03 49.52 -3.22
CA VAL A 216 18.30 48.08 -3.23
C VAL A 216 17.05 47.29 -2.80
N PRO A 217 16.87 46.06 -3.30
CA PRO A 217 15.80 45.20 -2.85
C PRO A 217 15.93 44.87 -1.36
N THR A 218 14.80 44.78 -0.66
CA THR A 218 14.78 44.26 0.71
C THR A 218 14.94 42.73 0.67
N THR A 219 16.12 42.24 1.06
CA THR A 219 16.42 40.81 1.18
C THR A 219 16.45 40.36 2.67
N PRO A 220 16.11 39.09 2.97
CA PRO A 220 16.11 38.58 4.36
C PRO A 220 17.49 38.59 5.04
N ASP A 221 18.57 38.51 4.25
CA ASP A 221 19.96 38.48 4.70
C ASP A 221 20.61 39.87 4.73
N PHE A 222 19.90 40.90 4.27
CA PHE A 222 20.35 42.30 4.19
C PHE A 222 21.63 42.53 3.37
N HIS A 223 22.10 41.54 2.61
CA HIS A 223 23.41 41.55 1.98
C HIS A 223 23.60 42.74 1.03
N GLU A 224 22.67 42.97 0.10
CA GLU A 224 22.73 44.07 -0.86
C GLU A 224 22.70 45.45 -0.19
N ALA A 225 21.97 45.59 0.92
CA ALA A 225 21.92 46.83 1.68
C ALA A 225 23.21 47.10 2.45
N ILE A 226 23.88 46.06 2.93
CA ILE A 226 25.17 46.17 3.62
C ILE A 226 26.28 46.51 2.64
N GLU A 227 26.28 45.88 1.46
CA GLU A 227 27.24 46.20 0.39
C GLU A 227 27.07 47.65 -0.06
N ALA A 228 25.85 48.06 -0.41
CA ALA A 228 25.55 49.44 -0.79
C ALA A 228 25.91 50.45 0.32
N LEU A 229 25.71 50.08 1.59
CA LEU A 229 26.12 50.91 2.73
C LEU A 229 27.64 51.10 2.78
N PHE A 230 28.43 50.03 2.63
CA PHE A 230 29.89 50.14 2.61
C PHE A 230 30.39 50.96 1.43
N GLU A 231 29.87 50.71 0.23
CA GLU A 231 30.22 51.50 -0.97
C GLU A 231 29.88 52.98 -0.78
N SER A 232 28.74 53.28 -0.16
CA SER A 232 28.31 54.66 0.10
C SER A 232 29.24 55.41 1.07
N LEU A 233 29.85 54.70 2.02
CA LEU A 233 30.78 55.26 2.99
C LEU A 233 32.19 55.52 2.41
N GLU A 234 32.51 54.88 1.28
CA GLU A 234 33.80 55.01 0.58
C GLU A 234 33.74 56.00 -0.60
N ALA A 235 32.54 56.30 -1.12
CA ALA A 235 32.35 57.17 -2.27
C ALA A 235 32.42 58.68 -1.93
N SER A 236 33.13 59.46 -2.75
CA SER A 236 33.09 60.93 -2.72
C SER A 236 33.46 61.55 -4.08
N PRO A 237 32.72 62.54 -4.63
CA PRO A 237 31.53 63.21 -4.07
C PRO A 237 30.18 62.54 -4.41
N LEU A 238 29.14 62.84 -3.61
CA LEU A 238 27.75 62.44 -3.85
C LEU A 238 27.16 63.14 -5.10
N PRO A 239 26.16 62.54 -5.78
CA PRO A 239 25.52 63.15 -6.95
C PRO A 239 24.82 64.48 -6.62
N GLU A 240 24.83 65.44 -7.54
CA GLU A 240 24.09 66.70 -7.41
C GLU A 240 22.57 66.45 -7.41
N VAL A 241 21.87 67.00 -6.42
CA VAL A 241 20.40 66.88 -6.28
C VAL A 241 19.71 67.98 -7.11
N PRO A 242 18.76 67.65 -8.01
CA PRO A 242 17.95 68.61 -8.77
C PRO A 242 16.99 69.45 -7.90
N ASP A 243 16.34 70.46 -8.50
CA ASP A 243 15.40 71.36 -7.83
C ASP A 243 14.19 70.62 -7.19
N ALA A 244 13.83 71.02 -5.97
CA ALA A 244 12.86 70.34 -5.11
C ALA A 244 11.44 70.26 -5.70
N ALA A 245 11.07 71.23 -6.54
CA ALA A 245 9.75 71.27 -7.18
C ALA A 245 9.58 70.20 -8.28
N THR A 246 10.65 69.84 -8.99
CA THR A 246 10.61 68.82 -10.04
C THR A 246 10.56 67.40 -9.46
N LEU A 247 11.20 67.19 -8.30
CA LEU A 247 11.26 65.90 -7.62
C LEU A 247 9.91 65.49 -6.99
N GLN A 248 9.13 66.45 -6.49
CA GLN A 248 7.83 66.18 -5.88
C GLN A 248 6.79 65.63 -6.88
N ALA A 249 6.76 66.17 -8.11
CA ALA A 249 5.82 65.71 -9.15
C ALA A 249 6.13 64.29 -9.65
N ALA A 250 7.42 63.95 -9.82
CA ALA A 250 7.84 62.62 -10.23
C ALA A 250 7.52 61.55 -9.17
N HIS A 251 7.60 61.93 -7.89
CA HIS A 251 7.22 61.08 -6.77
C HIS A 251 5.70 60.80 -6.75
N GLU A 252 4.85 61.82 -6.92
CA GLU A 252 3.39 61.67 -6.92
C GLU A 252 2.87 60.76 -8.04
N GLU A 253 3.44 60.88 -9.25
CA GLU A 253 3.08 60.03 -10.40
C GLU A 253 3.42 58.55 -10.15
N ARG A 254 4.56 58.28 -9.50
CA ARG A 254 5.00 56.91 -9.20
C ARG A 254 4.19 56.26 -8.08
N VAL A 255 3.82 57.01 -7.05
CA VAL A 255 2.89 56.53 -6.00
C VAL A 255 1.55 56.10 -6.62
N ALA A 256 1.01 56.89 -7.56
CA ALA A 256 -0.21 56.53 -8.27
C ALA A 256 -0.06 55.25 -9.11
N HIS A 257 1.05 55.11 -9.82
CA HIS A 257 1.36 53.90 -10.60
C HIS A 257 1.46 52.65 -9.71
N GLN A 258 2.05 52.78 -8.53
CA GLN A 258 2.25 51.68 -7.60
C GLN A 258 0.96 51.25 -6.90
N LEU A 259 0.12 52.20 -6.48
CA LEU A 259 -1.21 51.90 -5.94
C LEU A 259 -2.08 51.13 -6.94
N ASN A 260 -2.02 51.49 -8.22
CA ASN A 260 -2.75 50.80 -9.28
C ASN A 260 -2.23 49.35 -9.48
N ARG A 261 -0.91 49.15 -9.38
CA ARG A 261 -0.29 47.81 -9.44
C ARG A 261 -0.68 46.94 -8.23
N GLN A 262 -0.69 47.51 -7.02
CA GLN A 262 -1.15 46.82 -5.81
C GLN A 262 -2.62 46.44 -5.88
N ALA A 263 -3.49 47.33 -6.37
CA ALA A 263 -4.91 47.02 -6.56
C ALA A 263 -5.10 45.82 -7.50
N LYS A 264 -4.33 45.74 -8.59
CA LYS A 264 -4.37 44.62 -9.54
C LYS A 264 -3.90 43.30 -8.93
N LEU A 265 -2.79 43.32 -8.17
CA LEU A 265 -2.28 42.14 -7.46
C LEU A 265 -3.23 41.69 -6.35
N GLY A 266 -3.83 42.63 -5.61
CA GLY A 266 -4.83 42.35 -4.58
C GLY A 266 -6.08 41.68 -5.13
N ALA A 267 -6.55 42.11 -6.31
CA ALA A 267 -7.65 41.44 -7.01
C ALA A 267 -7.30 39.99 -7.39
N GLN A 268 -6.09 39.74 -7.90
CA GLN A 268 -5.62 38.39 -8.25
C GLN A 268 -5.46 37.47 -7.03
N LEU A 269 -4.96 38.01 -5.91
CA LEU A 269 -4.87 37.29 -4.64
C LEU A 269 -6.26 36.96 -4.09
N ALA A 270 -7.20 37.91 -4.11
CA ALA A 270 -8.58 37.68 -3.70
C ALA A 270 -9.24 36.57 -4.54
N GLN A 271 -8.99 36.56 -5.85
CA GLN A 271 -9.47 35.52 -6.75
C GLN A 271 -8.87 34.13 -6.42
N ARG A 272 -7.57 34.04 -6.13
CA ARG A 272 -6.92 32.79 -5.69
C ARG A 272 -7.43 32.31 -4.34
N CYS A 273 -7.63 33.22 -3.38
CA CYS A 273 -8.21 32.89 -2.08
C CYS A 273 -9.65 32.39 -2.22
N ALA A 274 -10.45 32.96 -3.13
CA ALA A 274 -11.79 32.49 -3.43
C ALA A 274 -11.78 31.06 -4.00
N ALA A 275 -10.85 30.74 -4.91
CA ALA A 275 -10.65 29.38 -5.41
C ALA A 275 -10.25 28.40 -4.29
N GLN A 276 -9.26 28.74 -3.47
CA GLN A 276 -8.83 27.90 -2.34
C GLN A 276 -9.92 27.70 -1.29
N SER A 277 -10.74 28.72 -1.03
CA SER A 277 -11.87 28.61 -0.10
C SER A 277 -12.95 27.69 -0.65
N ALA A 278 -13.22 27.76 -1.96
CA ALA A 278 -14.10 26.80 -2.65
C ALA A 278 -13.56 25.36 -2.54
N GLN A 279 -12.26 25.14 -2.78
CA GLN A 279 -11.58 23.84 -2.62
C GLN A 279 -11.77 23.25 -1.21
N LEU A 280 -11.41 24.01 -0.18
CA LEU A 280 -11.49 23.56 1.22
C LEU A 280 -12.93 23.22 1.61
N SER A 281 -13.89 24.01 1.14
CA SER A 281 -15.30 23.77 1.44
C SER A 281 -15.87 22.55 0.70
N VAL A 282 -15.34 22.22 -0.49
CA VAL A 282 -15.69 20.99 -1.21
C VAL A 282 -15.12 19.75 -0.51
N LEU A 283 -13.86 19.82 -0.08
CA LEU A 283 -13.22 18.75 0.71
C LEU A 283 -13.94 18.52 2.05
N ALA A 284 -14.36 19.60 2.73
CA ALA A 284 -15.14 19.50 3.97
C ALA A 284 -16.50 18.82 3.75
N SER A 285 -17.21 19.16 2.67
CA SER A 285 -18.50 18.55 2.32
C SER A 285 -18.36 17.06 1.99
N MET A 286 -17.25 16.64 1.36
CA MET A 286 -16.94 15.22 1.13
C MET A 286 -16.71 14.46 2.43
N GLY A 287 -15.95 15.06 3.36
CA GLY A 287 -15.74 14.48 4.69
C GLY A 287 -17.07 14.22 5.41
N GLU A 288 -17.99 15.19 5.37
CA GLU A 288 -19.31 15.04 5.97
C GLU A 288 -20.20 13.99 5.28
N ASN A 289 -20.22 13.97 3.94
CA ASN A 289 -20.98 12.97 3.18
C ASN A 289 -20.42 11.56 3.36
N PHE A 290 -19.09 11.43 3.46
CA PHE A 290 -18.40 10.18 3.77
C PHE A 290 -18.82 9.63 5.14
N LEU A 291 -18.90 10.48 6.16
CA LEU A 291 -19.36 10.11 7.50
C LEU A 291 -20.85 9.73 7.54
N ARG A 292 -21.68 10.31 6.67
CA ARG A 292 -23.13 10.08 6.65
C ARG A 292 -23.59 8.90 5.80
N GLY A 293 -22.70 8.26 5.04
CA GLY A 293 -23.01 7.06 4.25
C GLY A 293 -24.04 7.26 3.13
N LYS A 294 -24.32 8.50 2.73
CA LYS A 294 -25.19 8.82 1.59
C LYS A 294 -24.35 9.08 0.35
N ASN A 295 -24.34 8.12 -0.56
CA ASN A 295 -23.78 8.28 -1.90
C ASN A 295 -24.85 8.95 -2.80
N ASP A 296 -25.05 10.26 -2.66
CA ASP A 296 -25.81 11.02 -3.66
C ASP A 296 -24.83 11.95 -4.41
N ASP A 297 -24.18 11.36 -5.42
CA ASP A 297 -23.18 12.03 -6.25
C ASP A 297 -23.75 13.27 -6.96
N GLU A 298 -25.06 13.29 -7.23
CA GLU A 298 -25.75 14.41 -7.87
C GLU A 298 -25.83 15.63 -6.93
N THR A 299 -26.12 15.44 -5.64
CA THR A 299 -26.19 16.57 -4.69
C THR A 299 -24.82 17.20 -4.49
N LEU A 300 -23.79 16.37 -4.32
CA LEU A 300 -22.42 16.84 -4.17
C LEU A 300 -21.96 17.66 -5.38
N LEU A 301 -22.21 17.15 -6.60
CA LEU A 301 -21.83 17.84 -7.83
C LEU A 301 -22.62 19.14 -8.04
N LYS A 302 -23.90 19.19 -7.64
CA LYS A 302 -24.69 20.44 -7.65
C LYS A 302 -24.16 21.48 -6.68
N ASP A 303 -23.76 21.09 -5.47
CA ASP A 303 -23.19 22.01 -4.48
C ASP A 303 -21.83 22.58 -4.93
N ILE A 304 -20.99 21.73 -5.55
CA ILE A 304 -19.74 22.15 -6.17
C ILE A 304 -20.03 23.16 -7.29
N LEU A 305 -20.99 22.84 -8.18
CA LEU A 305 -21.37 23.68 -9.30
C LEU A 305 -21.91 25.05 -8.84
N ALA A 306 -22.72 25.11 -7.79
CA ALA A 306 -23.24 26.35 -7.22
C ALA A 306 -22.13 27.30 -6.76
N ARG A 307 -21.15 26.77 -6.02
CA ARG A 307 -20.00 27.56 -5.53
C ARG A 307 -19.11 28.06 -6.66
N CYS A 308 -18.96 27.26 -7.72
CA CYS A 308 -18.20 27.65 -8.90
C CYS A 308 -18.89 28.79 -9.66
N LEU A 309 -20.22 28.72 -9.81
CA LEU A 309 -21.01 29.77 -10.47
C LEU A 309 -20.95 31.10 -9.69
N ASP A 310 -21.09 31.04 -8.36
CA ASP A 310 -20.99 32.21 -7.48
C ASP A 310 -19.61 32.88 -7.53
N ALA A 311 -18.52 32.11 -7.62
CA ALA A 311 -17.15 32.64 -7.65
C ALA A 311 -16.80 33.33 -8.99
N ILE A 312 -17.37 32.87 -10.11
CA ILE A 312 -16.99 33.33 -11.46
C ILE A 312 -17.99 34.34 -12.03
N GLY A 313 -19.19 34.42 -11.44
CA GLY A 313 -20.29 35.25 -11.93
C GLY A 313 -20.93 34.71 -13.22
N PHE A 314 -20.91 33.39 -13.40
CA PHE A 314 -21.69 32.69 -14.42
C PHE A 314 -23.13 32.48 -13.92
N SER A 315 -24.11 32.51 -14.84
CA SER A 315 -25.53 32.45 -14.50
C SER A 315 -26.08 31.03 -14.45
N CYS A 316 -25.56 30.13 -15.29
CA CYS A 316 -25.97 28.73 -15.32
C CYS A 316 -24.76 27.81 -15.54
N GLY A 317 -24.86 26.56 -15.09
CA GLY A 317 -23.81 25.56 -15.27
C GLY A 317 -24.35 24.15 -15.29
N ALA A 318 -23.74 23.29 -16.10
CA ALA A 318 -24.08 21.87 -16.25
C ALA A 318 -22.83 20.99 -16.26
N ILE A 319 -22.90 19.81 -15.65
CA ILE A 319 -21.84 18.81 -15.64
C ILE A 319 -22.35 17.56 -16.36
N PHE A 320 -21.59 17.12 -17.36
CA PHE A 320 -21.83 15.89 -18.10
C PHE A 320 -20.67 14.93 -17.88
N LEU A 321 -20.95 13.71 -17.41
CA LEU A 321 -19.94 12.68 -17.17
C LEU A 321 -20.08 11.51 -18.13
N ILE A 322 -18.96 10.85 -18.41
CA ILE A 322 -18.95 9.59 -19.15
C ILE A 322 -19.40 8.46 -18.21
N GLY A 323 -20.52 7.82 -18.54
CA GLY A 323 -21.06 6.66 -17.83
C GLY A 323 -20.40 5.34 -18.24
N SER A 324 -20.84 4.23 -17.64
CA SER A 324 -20.29 2.87 -17.86
C SER A 324 -20.40 2.38 -19.32
N GLU A 325 -21.39 2.86 -20.08
CA GLU A 325 -21.53 2.55 -21.51
C GLU A 325 -20.69 3.47 -22.43
N SER A 326 -19.75 4.25 -21.89
CA SER A 326 -18.99 5.26 -22.63
C SER A 326 -19.86 6.34 -23.29
N ARG A 327 -21.08 6.56 -22.77
CA ARG A 327 -21.99 7.63 -23.20
C ARG A 327 -21.90 8.80 -22.24
N LEU A 328 -21.98 10.00 -22.80
CA LEU A 328 -22.04 11.23 -22.02
C LEU A 328 -23.45 11.42 -21.47
N GLY A 329 -23.58 11.64 -20.16
CA GLY A 329 -24.87 11.84 -19.50
C GLY A 329 -24.84 13.07 -18.59
N LEU A 330 -25.93 13.83 -18.58
CA LEU A 330 -26.12 14.94 -17.65
C LEU A 330 -26.14 14.41 -16.21
N THR A 331 -25.22 14.87 -15.37
CA THR A 331 -25.08 14.43 -13.97
C THR A 331 -25.50 15.50 -12.98
N ALA A 332 -25.26 16.78 -13.27
CA ALA A 332 -25.68 17.89 -12.43
C ALA A 332 -25.97 19.14 -13.27
N GLN A 333 -26.91 19.97 -12.82
CA GLN A 333 -27.23 21.25 -13.44
C GLN A 333 -27.67 22.28 -12.40
N LEU A 334 -27.44 23.56 -12.71
CA LEU A 334 -27.89 24.69 -11.89
C LEU A 334 -28.18 25.92 -12.76
N GLY A 335 -29.21 26.69 -12.39
CA GLY A 335 -29.50 28.01 -12.99
C GLY A 335 -30.26 27.99 -14.32
N PHE A 336 -30.63 26.83 -14.87
CA PHE A 336 -31.42 26.72 -16.10
C PHE A 336 -32.94 26.90 -15.87
N SER A 337 -33.66 27.43 -16.87
CA SER A 337 -35.13 27.48 -16.86
C SER A 337 -35.75 26.08 -16.98
N VAL A 338 -37.06 25.98 -16.74
CA VAL A 338 -37.80 24.72 -16.88
C VAL A 338 -37.77 24.22 -18.32
N GLU A 339 -37.91 25.10 -19.31
CA GLU A 339 -37.81 24.72 -20.73
C GLU A 339 -36.39 24.27 -21.09
N ALA A 340 -35.36 25.02 -20.67
CA ALA A 340 -33.97 24.70 -20.96
C ALA A 340 -33.53 23.36 -20.34
N THR A 341 -34.04 23.01 -19.16
CA THR A 341 -33.76 21.75 -18.47
C THR A 341 -34.21 20.52 -19.27
N GLN A 342 -35.29 20.63 -20.06
CA GLN A 342 -35.78 19.49 -20.87
C GLN A 342 -34.87 19.19 -22.07
N SER A 343 -34.26 20.22 -22.64
CA SER A 343 -33.37 20.13 -23.81
C SER A 343 -31.92 19.85 -23.43
N LEU A 344 -31.52 20.15 -22.19
CA LEU A 344 -30.14 20.05 -21.70
C LEU A 344 -29.51 18.64 -21.77
N PRO A 345 -30.22 17.51 -21.51
CA PRO A 345 -29.63 16.17 -21.63
C PRO A 345 -29.08 15.84 -23.02
N THR A 346 -29.74 16.35 -24.07
CA THR A 346 -29.28 16.26 -25.47
C THR A 346 -28.39 17.41 -25.90
N PHE A 347 -27.99 18.24 -24.94
CA PHE A 347 -27.28 19.50 -25.14
C PHE A 347 -27.91 20.35 -26.25
N PHE A 348 -29.24 20.54 -26.19
CA PHE A 348 -30.02 21.29 -27.18
C PHE A 348 -29.89 20.73 -28.62
N GLY A 349 -29.74 19.40 -28.74
CA GLY A 349 -29.55 18.72 -30.03
C GLY A 349 -28.13 18.83 -30.61
N CYS A 350 -27.16 19.29 -29.80
CA CYS A 350 -25.77 19.52 -30.21
C CYS A 350 -24.76 18.66 -29.42
N GLU A 351 -25.07 17.39 -29.12
CA GLU A 351 -24.15 16.49 -28.39
C GLU A 351 -22.75 16.38 -29.04
N ASP A 352 -22.66 16.48 -30.36
CA ASP A 352 -21.38 16.45 -31.10
C ASP A 352 -20.46 17.62 -30.72
N LEU A 353 -21.03 18.77 -30.31
CA LEU A 353 -20.27 19.92 -29.84
C LEU A 353 -19.56 19.60 -28.51
N LEU A 354 -20.25 18.93 -27.59
CA LEU A 354 -19.64 18.48 -26.33
C LEU A 354 -18.52 17.48 -26.61
N ARG A 355 -18.75 16.49 -27.49
CA ARG A 355 -17.73 15.50 -27.86
C ARG A 355 -16.51 16.13 -28.51
N THR A 356 -16.71 17.12 -29.39
CA THR A 356 -15.61 17.82 -30.06
C THR A 356 -14.82 18.68 -29.07
N ALA A 357 -15.49 19.40 -28.18
CA ALA A 357 -14.84 20.18 -27.14
C ALA A 357 -14.07 19.28 -26.16
N MET A 358 -14.57 18.10 -25.86
CA MET A 358 -13.89 17.11 -25.03
C MET A 358 -12.55 16.62 -25.61
N LEU A 359 -12.43 16.54 -26.94
CA LEU A 359 -11.16 16.19 -27.61
C LEU A 359 -10.12 17.30 -27.51
N GLN A 360 -10.54 18.55 -27.27
CA GLN A 360 -9.64 19.64 -26.96
C GLN A 360 -9.27 19.52 -25.48
N MET A 361 -7.97 19.50 -25.14
CA MET A 361 -7.53 19.48 -23.73
C MET A 361 -7.63 20.87 -23.05
N GLU A 362 -8.12 21.87 -23.77
CA GLU A 362 -8.25 23.26 -23.32
C GLU A 362 -9.73 23.71 -23.35
N PRO A 363 -10.14 24.66 -22.49
CA PRO A 363 -11.49 25.21 -22.54
C PRO A 363 -11.83 25.85 -23.88
N VAL A 364 -13.05 25.63 -24.36
CA VAL A 364 -13.56 26.17 -25.63
C VAL A 364 -14.62 27.23 -25.34
N THR A 365 -14.40 28.46 -25.80
CA THR A 365 -15.35 29.58 -25.67
C THR A 365 -16.14 29.76 -26.95
N LEU A 366 -17.46 29.90 -26.84
CA LEU A 366 -18.39 30.19 -27.93
C LEU A 366 -19.19 31.46 -27.58
N SER A 367 -19.19 32.43 -28.49
CA SER A 367 -19.94 33.68 -28.35
C SER A 367 -21.02 33.76 -29.43
N PHE A 368 -22.27 33.99 -29.02
CA PHE A 368 -23.44 33.97 -29.91
C PHE A 368 -23.81 35.35 -30.47
N SER A 369 -23.22 36.43 -29.94
CA SER A 369 -23.51 37.82 -30.31
C SER A 369 -22.74 38.35 -31.54
N THR A 370 -21.86 37.54 -32.16
CA THR A 370 -21.07 37.92 -33.33
C THR A 370 -21.32 37.01 -34.54
N GLY A 371 -22.51 37.12 -35.14
CA GLY A 371 -22.80 36.90 -36.59
C GLY A 371 -22.30 35.66 -37.35
N GLY A 372 -21.71 34.64 -36.71
CA GLY A 372 -20.94 33.60 -37.41
C GLY A 372 -21.61 32.23 -37.54
N ALA A 373 -22.73 31.96 -36.88
CA ALA A 373 -23.30 30.60 -36.85
C ALA A 373 -24.84 30.58 -36.80
N GLU A 374 -25.50 30.95 -37.91
CA GLU A 374 -26.97 30.92 -38.03
C GLU A 374 -27.61 29.56 -37.65
N ARG A 375 -26.89 28.43 -37.81
CA ARG A 375 -27.38 27.10 -37.41
C ARG A 375 -27.26 26.79 -35.92
N LEU A 376 -26.22 27.25 -35.21
CA LEU A 376 -26.06 27.00 -33.77
C LEU A 376 -26.95 27.93 -32.95
N VAL A 377 -27.15 29.17 -33.42
CA VAL A 377 -28.02 30.16 -32.75
C VAL A 377 -29.48 29.69 -32.69
N GLN A 378 -29.96 28.94 -33.69
CA GLN A 378 -31.32 28.37 -33.67
C GLN A 378 -31.50 27.25 -32.64
N SER A 379 -30.47 26.45 -32.37
CA SER A 379 -30.53 25.38 -31.35
C SER A 379 -30.45 25.93 -29.92
N PHE A 380 -29.87 27.11 -29.74
CA PHE A 380 -29.66 27.74 -28.43
C PHE A 380 -30.63 28.88 -28.11
N THR A 381 -31.76 29.00 -28.83
CA THR A 381 -32.79 30.04 -28.59
C THR A 381 -33.38 30.02 -27.19
N ASP A 382 -33.36 28.87 -26.51
CA ASP A 382 -33.87 28.69 -25.15
C ASP A 382 -32.78 28.87 -24.07
N LEU A 383 -31.54 29.15 -24.47
CA LEU A 383 -30.41 29.31 -23.57
C LEU A 383 -30.27 30.80 -23.20
N PRO A 384 -30.36 31.18 -21.92
CA PRO A 384 -30.37 32.59 -21.51
C PRO A 384 -28.96 33.20 -21.52
N ALA A 385 -28.26 33.24 -22.66
CA ALA A 385 -26.86 33.65 -22.70
C ALA A 385 -26.30 34.12 -24.04
N ASP A 386 -25.32 35.03 -23.93
CA ASP A 386 -24.49 35.51 -25.04
C ASP A 386 -23.21 34.68 -25.21
N ASN A 387 -22.80 33.92 -24.18
CA ASN A 387 -21.53 33.19 -24.15
C ASN A 387 -21.64 31.83 -23.46
N LEU A 388 -20.99 30.82 -24.04
CA LEU A 388 -20.86 29.46 -23.54
C LEU A 388 -19.39 29.09 -23.42
N LEU A 389 -18.97 28.62 -22.26
CA LEU A 389 -17.64 28.10 -22.00
C LEU A 389 -17.74 26.59 -21.72
N LEU A 390 -17.04 25.81 -22.53
CA LEU A 390 -16.99 24.36 -22.44
C LEU A 390 -15.63 23.93 -21.88
N CYS A 391 -15.62 23.37 -20.67
CA CYS A 391 -14.41 22.97 -19.97
C CYS A 391 -14.34 21.44 -19.87
N PRO A 392 -13.40 20.78 -20.57
CA PRO A 392 -13.25 19.33 -20.51
C PRO A 392 -12.73 18.90 -19.13
N LEU A 393 -13.22 17.77 -18.62
CA LEU A 393 -12.80 17.20 -17.33
C LEU A 393 -11.83 16.03 -17.57
N TRP A 394 -10.59 16.21 -17.13
CA TRP A 394 -9.52 15.23 -17.27
C TRP A 394 -8.89 14.95 -15.90
N SER A 395 -8.62 13.68 -15.62
CA SER A 395 -7.78 13.26 -14.50
C SER A 395 -6.66 12.37 -15.04
N ASP A 396 -5.42 12.84 -14.95
CA ASP A 396 -4.25 12.23 -15.59
C ASP A 396 -4.47 11.94 -17.08
N SER A 397 -4.79 10.70 -17.44
CA SER A 397 -5.07 10.23 -18.81
C SER A 397 -6.53 9.83 -19.03
N GLU A 398 -7.35 9.84 -17.98
CA GLU A 398 -8.76 9.48 -18.04
C GLU A 398 -9.61 10.73 -18.31
N GLN A 399 -10.37 10.67 -19.40
CA GLN A 399 -11.38 11.66 -19.71
C GLN A 399 -12.65 11.35 -18.91
N LEU A 400 -13.05 12.27 -18.03
CA LEU A 400 -14.17 12.05 -17.11
C LEU A 400 -15.48 12.63 -17.65
N GLY A 401 -15.42 13.69 -18.45
CA GLY A 401 -16.60 14.42 -18.90
C GLY A 401 -16.31 15.84 -19.35
N ILE A 402 -17.30 16.72 -19.21
CA ILE A 402 -17.25 18.12 -19.60
C ILE A 402 -18.20 18.97 -18.74
N VAL A 403 -17.77 20.19 -18.42
CA VAL A 403 -18.59 21.21 -17.76
C VAL A 403 -18.96 22.27 -18.78
N ALA A 404 -20.25 22.60 -18.86
CA ALA A 404 -20.77 23.69 -19.65
C ALA A 404 -21.14 24.85 -18.71
N LEU A 405 -20.48 26.00 -18.89
CA LEU A 405 -20.71 27.22 -18.12
C LEU A 405 -21.29 28.31 -19.03
N VAL A 406 -22.33 28.97 -18.54
CA VAL A 406 -23.18 29.85 -19.34
C VAL A 406 -23.17 31.24 -18.73
N SER A 407 -22.85 32.26 -19.55
CA SER A 407 -22.83 33.67 -19.11
C SER A 407 -23.76 34.55 -19.95
N ASN A 408 -24.55 35.37 -19.27
CA ASN A 408 -25.35 36.45 -19.84
C ASN A 408 -24.64 37.82 -19.84
N LYS A 409 -23.34 37.86 -19.54
CA LYS A 409 -22.51 39.08 -19.55
C LYS A 409 -21.53 39.04 -20.73
N SER A 410 -20.67 40.07 -20.82
CA SER A 410 -19.55 40.13 -21.76
C SER A 410 -18.72 38.84 -21.77
N ALA A 411 -18.14 38.51 -22.93
CA ALA A 411 -17.35 37.30 -23.14
C ALA A 411 -16.31 37.10 -22.01
N PRO A 412 -16.09 35.85 -21.56
CA PRO A 412 -15.12 35.58 -20.50
C PRO A 412 -13.72 36.04 -20.94
N ASP A 413 -13.09 36.86 -20.11
CA ASP A 413 -11.72 37.31 -20.30
C ASP A 413 -10.72 36.17 -19.94
N ALA A 414 -9.43 36.41 -20.21
CA ALA A 414 -8.37 35.44 -19.95
C ALA A 414 -8.34 34.99 -18.48
N ASP A 415 -8.62 35.89 -17.54
CA ASP A 415 -8.63 35.60 -16.11
C ASP A 415 -9.77 34.64 -15.74
N LYS A 416 -10.97 34.82 -16.32
CA LYS A 416 -12.10 33.90 -16.15
C LYS A 416 -11.86 32.53 -16.77
N ILE A 417 -11.18 32.45 -17.92
CA ILE A 417 -10.83 31.18 -18.57
C ILE A 417 -9.81 30.41 -17.72
N ILE A 418 -8.75 31.08 -17.25
CA ILE A 418 -7.73 30.49 -16.37
C ILE A 418 -8.39 29.95 -15.09
N PHE A 419 -9.29 30.74 -14.51
CA PHE A 419 -10.01 30.32 -13.32
C PHE A 419 -10.94 29.11 -13.58
N ALA A 420 -11.72 29.15 -14.66
CA ALA A 420 -12.59 28.04 -15.03
C ALA A 420 -11.79 26.75 -15.28
N LYS A 421 -10.58 26.85 -15.86
CA LYS A 421 -9.66 25.72 -16.02
C LYS A 421 -9.16 25.16 -14.68
N ALA A 422 -8.78 26.03 -13.74
CA ALA A 422 -8.34 25.61 -12.41
C ALA A 422 -9.45 24.84 -11.68
N ILE A 423 -10.66 25.41 -11.65
CA ILE A 423 -11.84 24.80 -11.02
C ILE A 423 -12.22 23.48 -11.68
N THR A 424 -12.24 23.41 -13.01
CA THR A 424 -12.60 22.16 -13.70
C THR A 424 -11.56 21.06 -13.52
N THR A 425 -10.28 21.40 -13.38
CA THR A 425 -9.23 20.46 -12.97
C THR A 425 -9.51 19.89 -11.58
N GLU A 426 -9.92 20.73 -10.63
CA GLU A 426 -10.28 20.29 -9.28
C GLU A 426 -11.55 19.43 -9.26
N ILE A 427 -12.60 19.82 -10.00
CA ILE A 427 -13.81 19.01 -10.18
C ILE A 427 -13.46 17.62 -10.73
N ALA A 428 -12.54 17.56 -11.70
CA ALA A 428 -12.08 16.30 -12.27
C ALA A 428 -11.34 15.43 -11.22
N GLN A 429 -10.42 16.00 -10.44
CA GLN A 429 -9.73 15.29 -9.36
C GLN A 429 -10.70 14.76 -8.29
N VAL A 430 -11.69 15.57 -7.93
CA VAL A 430 -12.76 15.21 -6.99
C VAL A 430 -13.56 14.01 -7.49
N ILE A 431 -13.98 14.04 -8.76
CA ILE A 431 -14.75 12.95 -9.37
C ILE A 431 -13.89 11.68 -9.45
N ALA A 432 -12.63 11.79 -9.84
CA ALA A 432 -11.69 10.68 -9.89
C ALA A 432 -11.47 10.06 -8.50
N LEU A 433 -11.31 10.90 -7.46
CA LEU A 433 -11.15 10.45 -6.09
C LEU A 433 -12.41 9.75 -5.59
N ASN A 434 -13.61 10.31 -5.82
CA ASN A 434 -14.86 9.67 -5.40
C ASN A 434 -15.13 8.36 -6.16
N ARG A 435 -14.82 8.28 -7.46
CA ARG A 435 -14.84 7.03 -8.23
C ARG A 435 -13.87 6.01 -7.65
N SER A 436 -12.66 6.42 -7.30
CA SER A 436 -11.64 5.55 -6.71
C SER A 436 -12.06 5.05 -5.34
N ILE A 437 -12.58 5.92 -4.47
CA ILE A 437 -13.11 5.56 -3.15
C ILE A 437 -14.32 4.64 -3.30
N SER A 438 -15.24 4.91 -4.20
CA SER A 438 -16.41 4.07 -4.45
C SER A 438 -16.01 2.69 -4.98
N LYS A 439 -15.01 2.64 -5.86
CA LYS A 439 -14.42 1.39 -6.35
C LYS A 439 -13.71 0.63 -5.23
N LEU A 440 -12.96 1.32 -4.36
CA LEU A 440 -12.34 0.71 -3.18
C LEU A 440 -13.38 0.19 -2.19
N LYS A 441 -14.45 0.96 -1.91
CA LYS A 441 -15.59 0.50 -1.10
C LYS A 441 -16.25 -0.72 -1.73
N TYR A 442 -16.48 -0.71 -3.04
CA TYR A 442 -17.05 -1.85 -3.75
C TYR A 442 -16.14 -3.08 -3.65
N LEU A 443 -14.83 -2.95 -3.90
CA LEU A 443 -13.88 -4.06 -3.78
C LEU A 443 -13.68 -4.53 -2.34
N ALA A 444 -13.82 -3.63 -1.37
CA ALA A 444 -13.78 -3.96 0.05
C ALA A 444 -15.02 -4.76 0.50
N SER A 445 -16.15 -4.62 -0.19
CA SER A 445 -17.44 -5.26 0.19
C SER A 445 -17.97 -6.31 -0.79
N TYR A 446 -17.44 -6.41 -2.02
CA TYR A 446 -17.97 -7.28 -3.08
C TYR A 446 -16.85 -8.04 -3.82
N ASP A 447 -17.18 -9.24 -4.27
CA ASP A 447 -16.34 -10.09 -5.10
C ASP A 447 -16.36 -9.61 -6.56
N SER A 448 -15.17 -9.39 -7.13
CA SER A 448 -15.01 -8.82 -8.47
C SER A 448 -15.46 -9.74 -9.62
N LEU A 449 -15.51 -11.06 -9.39
CA LEU A 449 -15.89 -12.01 -10.43
C LEU A 449 -17.40 -12.20 -10.54
N THR A 450 -18.08 -12.32 -9.39
CA THR A 450 -19.51 -12.67 -9.30
C THR A 450 -20.41 -11.47 -8.96
N GLY A 451 -19.84 -10.38 -8.45
CA GLY A 451 -20.59 -9.21 -7.97
C GLY A 451 -21.40 -9.46 -6.69
N LEU A 452 -21.22 -10.62 -6.05
CA LEU A 452 -21.79 -10.92 -4.74
C LEU A 452 -21.02 -10.19 -3.63
N PRO A 453 -21.66 -9.91 -2.47
CA PRO A 453 -20.98 -9.57 -1.23
C PRO A 453 -19.76 -10.48 -0.97
N ASN A 454 -18.65 -9.90 -0.51
CA ASN A 454 -17.47 -10.66 -0.11
C ASN A 454 -17.50 -11.00 1.40
N ARG A 455 -16.43 -11.63 1.90
CA ARG A 455 -16.30 -11.99 3.32
C ARG A 455 -16.48 -10.81 4.28
N ALA A 456 -15.94 -9.64 3.96
CA ALA A 456 -16.04 -8.47 4.83
C ALA A 456 -17.49 -8.00 4.98
N GLN A 457 -18.23 -7.93 3.86
CA GLN A 457 -19.64 -7.54 3.86
C GLN A 457 -20.53 -8.56 4.57
N LEU A 458 -20.24 -9.86 4.43
CA LEU A 458 -20.91 -10.91 5.18
C LEU A 458 -20.72 -10.73 6.69
N CYS A 459 -19.48 -10.56 7.15
CA CYS A 459 -19.18 -10.35 8.56
C CYS A 459 -19.89 -9.12 9.12
N GLU A 460 -19.91 -8.02 8.37
CA GLU A 460 -20.61 -6.80 8.77
C GLU A 460 -22.13 -7.02 8.91
N ARG A 461 -22.72 -7.80 8.00
CA ARG A 461 -24.15 -8.11 8.07
C ARG A 461 -24.49 -9.01 9.26
N ILE A 462 -23.61 -9.95 9.62
CA ILE A 462 -23.75 -10.78 10.82
C ILE A 462 -23.71 -9.89 12.08
N ARG A 463 -22.75 -8.95 12.18
CA ARG A 463 -22.67 -8.00 13.30
C ARG A 463 -23.91 -7.13 13.41
N SER A 464 -24.37 -6.57 12.29
CA SER A 464 -25.58 -5.73 12.22
C SER A 464 -26.82 -6.50 12.69
N ALA A 465 -26.99 -7.75 12.24
CA ALA A 465 -28.09 -8.60 12.73
C ALA A 465 -27.99 -8.87 14.24
N GLY A 466 -26.77 -8.99 14.78
CA GLY A 466 -26.51 -9.07 16.22
C GLY A 466 -26.92 -7.82 16.98
N ALA A 467 -26.49 -6.65 16.53
CA ALA A 467 -26.84 -5.36 17.14
C ALA A 467 -28.35 -5.08 17.12
N GLU A 468 -29.05 -5.53 16.07
CA GLU A 468 -30.51 -5.42 15.94
C GLU A 468 -31.28 -6.51 16.71
N GLY A 469 -30.58 -7.43 17.41
CA GLY A 469 -31.20 -8.56 18.12
C GLY A 469 -31.92 -9.56 17.21
N ARG A 470 -31.60 -9.56 15.91
CA ARG A 470 -32.23 -10.42 14.92
C ARG A 470 -31.63 -11.82 14.94
N ALA A 471 -32.49 -12.79 14.69
CA ALA A 471 -32.09 -14.17 14.45
C ALA A 471 -31.30 -14.30 13.15
N ALA A 472 -30.28 -15.14 13.12
CA ALA A 472 -29.57 -15.41 11.87
C ALA A 472 -29.01 -16.83 11.79
N ALA A 473 -29.01 -17.41 10.59
CA ALA A 473 -28.35 -18.68 10.29
C ALA A 473 -27.41 -18.52 9.09
N LEU A 474 -26.19 -18.98 9.25
CA LEU A 474 -25.14 -18.97 8.25
C LEU A 474 -25.01 -20.36 7.62
N TYR A 475 -25.01 -20.40 6.30
CA TYR A 475 -24.80 -21.58 5.48
C TYR A 475 -23.50 -21.38 4.71
N LEU A 476 -22.49 -22.19 4.96
CA LEU A 476 -21.21 -22.15 4.26
C LEU A 476 -21.14 -23.30 3.25
N LEU A 477 -20.99 -22.94 1.97
CA LEU A 477 -21.05 -23.85 0.83
C LEU A 477 -19.69 -23.98 0.18
N ASN A 478 -19.38 -25.19 -0.25
CA ASN A 478 -18.23 -25.46 -1.11
C ASN A 478 -18.67 -26.29 -2.32
N LEU A 479 -18.21 -25.91 -3.51
CA LEU A 479 -18.47 -26.65 -4.74
C LEU A 479 -17.51 -27.85 -4.80
N ASP A 480 -18.03 -29.06 -4.64
CA ASP A 480 -17.20 -30.25 -4.64
C ASP A 480 -16.57 -30.46 -6.02
N HIS A 481 -15.29 -30.85 -6.03
CA HIS A 481 -14.51 -31.10 -7.24
C HIS A 481 -14.42 -29.89 -8.19
N PHE A 482 -14.59 -28.64 -7.72
CA PHE A 482 -14.49 -27.45 -8.57
C PHE A 482 -13.14 -27.34 -9.30
N GLN A 483 -12.05 -27.73 -8.65
CA GLN A 483 -10.73 -27.78 -9.28
C GLN A 483 -10.70 -28.77 -10.46
N GLU A 484 -11.35 -29.92 -10.35
CA GLU A 484 -11.47 -30.89 -11.47
C GLU A 484 -12.30 -30.30 -12.61
N ILE A 485 -13.34 -29.52 -12.29
CA ILE A 485 -14.13 -28.79 -13.29
C ILE A 485 -13.23 -27.77 -14.01
N ASN A 486 -12.47 -26.94 -13.28
CA ASN A 486 -11.52 -26.00 -13.87
C ASN A 486 -10.50 -26.69 -14.78
N ASN A 487 -10.00 -27.85 -14.37
CA ASN A 487 -9.06 -28.63 -15.18
C ASN A 487 -9.71 -29.20 -16.46
N THR A 488 -11.04 -29.33 -16.48
CA THR A 488 -11.80 -29.83 -17.64
C THR A 488 -12.15 -28.72 -18.63
N VAL A 489 -12.74 -27.62 -18.13
CA VAL A 489 -13.31 -26.56 -18.96
C VAL A 489 -12.43 -25.30 -19.02
N GLY A 490 -11.28 -25.33 -18.36
CA GLY A 490 -10.37 -24.19 -18.21
C GLY A 490 -10.89 -23.15 -17.21
N TYR A 491 -9.99 -22.25 -16.78
CA TYR A 491 -10.33 -21.13 -15.90
C TYR A 491 -11.46 -20.22 -16.42
N PRO A 492 -11.59 -19.93 -17.74
CA PRO A 492 -12.73 -19.18 -18.25
C PRO A 492 -14.07 -19.90 -18.03
N GLY A 493 -14.13 -21.22 -18.25
CA GLY A 493 -15.32 -22.03 -17.99
C GLY A 493 -15.62 -22.16 -16.50
N GLY A 494 -14.59 -22.27 -15.66
CA GLY A 494 -14.69 -22.19 -14.20
C GLY A 494 -15.27 -20.87 -13.70
N ASN A 495 -14.78 -19.77 -14.24
CA ASN A 495 -15.29 -18.43 -13.94
C ASN A 495 -16.74 -18.26 -14.39
N LEU A 496 -17.14 -18.86 -15.52
CA LEU A 496 -18.52 -18.91 -15.95
C LEU A 496 -19.39 -19.71 -14.98
N LEU A 497 -18.91 -20.88 -14.52
CA LEU A 497 -19.61 -21.69 -13.51
C LEU A 497 -19.85 -20.91 -12.22
N LEU A 498 -18.82 -20.23 -11.71
CA LEU A 498 -18.94 -19.42 -10.48
C LEU A 498 -19.96 -18.29 -10.65
N ARG A 499 -20.03 -17.66 -11.83
CA ARG A 499 -21.04 -16.64 -12.13
C ARG A 499 -22.45 -17.23 -12.20
N GLU A 500 -22.62 -18.38 -12.84
CA GLU A 500 -23.90 -19.07 -12.92
C GLU A 500 -24.39 -19.54 -11.55
N VAL A 501 -23.49 -20.08 -10.70
CA VAL A 501 -23.81 -20.44 -9.31
C VAL A 501 -24.25 -19.20 -8.54
N ALA A 502 -23.49 -18.11 -8.63
CA ALA A 502 -23.83 -16.85 -7.99
C ALA A 502 -25.20 -16.32 -8.43
N GLN A 503 -25.48 -16.37 -9.74
CA GLN A 503 -26.74 -15.94 -10.30
C GLN A 503 -27.91 -16.79 -9.81
N ARG A 504 -27.80 -18.13 -9.85
CA ARG A 504 -28.86 -19.04 -9.37
C ARG A 504 -29.17 -18.84 -7.89
N LEU A 505 -28.13 -18.70 -7.05
CA LEU A 505 -28.32 -18.40 -5.64
C LEU A 505 -29.01 -17.03 -5.47
N LYS A 506 -28.57 -16.00 -6.18
CA LYS A 506 -29.16 -14.65 -6.09
C LYS A 506 -30.61 -14.58 -6.60
N GLU A 507 -30.99 -15.38 -7.60
CA GLU A 507 -32.35 -15.42 -8.12
C GLU A 507 -33.32 -16.15 -7.17
N ASN A 508 -32.84 -17.18 -6.47
CA ASN A 508 -33.67 -17.94 -5.51
C ASN A 508 -33.78 -17.26 -4.13
N PHE A 509 -32.83 -16.40 -3.78
CA PHE A 509 -32.72 -15.79 -2.45
C PHE A 509 -32.66 -14.26 -2.56
N GLN A 510 -33.82 -13.59 -2.45
CA GLN A 510 -33.93 -12.13 -2.62
C GLN A 510 -34.53 -11.38 -1.42
N GLU A 511 -35.25 -12.07 -0.54
CA GLU A 511 -35.80 -11.46 0.68
C GLU A 511 -35.16 -12.06 1.94
N ARG A 512 -34.67 -11.18 2.82
CA ARG A 512 -34.08 -11.52 4.14
C ARG A 512 -32.88 -12.47 4.11
N THR A 513 -32.29 -12.67 2.94
CA THR A 513 -31.15 -13.54 2.70
C THR A 513 -30.02 -12.74 2.06
N LEU A 514 -28.78 -12.95 2.50
CA LEU A 514 -27.58 -12.40 1.87
C LEU A 514 -26.78 -13.56 1.29
N VAL A 515 -26.54 -13.54 -0.01
CA VAL A 515 -25.63 -14.47 -0.68
C VAL A 515 -24.27 -13.79 -0.83
N ALA A 516 -23.20 -14.48 -0.47
CA ALA A 516 -21.83 -13.98 -0.52
C ALA A 516 -20.88 -15.00 -1.15
N ARG A 517 -19.76 -14.54 -1.69
CA ARG A 517 -18.63 -15.39 -2.13
C ARG A 517 -17.40 -15.06 -1.28
N LEU A 518 -16.79 -16.09 -0.69
CA LEU A 518 -15.68 -15.91 0.26
C LEU A 518 -14.32 -16.02 -0.41
N GLY A 519 -14.22 -16.81 -1.48
CA GLY A 519 -13.01 -17.02 -2.27
C GLY A 519 -13.06 -18.37 -2.99
N SER A 520 -12.24 -18.58 -4.02
CA SER A 520 -12.18 -19.85 -4.77
C SER A 520 -13.58 -20.35 -5.20
N ASP A 521 -14.07 -21.42 -4.59
CA ASP A 521 -15.31 -22.15 -4.74
C ASP A 521 -16.25 -22.02 -3.52
N GLU A 522 -15.90 -21.17 -2.56
CA GLU A 522 -16.67 -20.98 -1.34
C GLU A 522 -17.73 -19.89 -1.46
N PHE A 523 -18.96 -20.27 -1.17
CA PHE A 523 -20.12 -19.38 -1.09
C PHE A 523 -20.71 -19.40 0.31
N ALA A 524 -21.41 -18.35 0.68
CA ALA A 524 -22.17 -18.29 1.91
C ALA A 524 -23.56 -17.76 1.66
N VAL A 525 -24.54 -18.30 2.39
CA VAL A 525 -25.88 -17.74 2.49
C VAL A 525 -26.13 -17.38 3.95
N LEU A 526 -26.65 -16.19 4.21
CA LEU A 526 -27.02 -15.73 5.54
C LEU A 526 -28.52 -15.44 5.56
N LEU A 527 -29.28 -16.22 6.32
CA LEU A 527 -30.71 -16.02 6.54
C LEU A 527 -30.91 -15.14 7.78
N ILE A 528 -31.67 -14.05 7.65
CA ILE A 528 -31.90 -13.07 8.73
C ILE A 528 -33.39 -13.02 9.11
N GLY A 529 -33.69 -13.02 10.40
CA GLY A 529 -35.05 -12.83 10.91
C GLY A 529 -35.91 -14.10 10.95
N ALA A 530 -35.37 -15.27 10.60
CA ALA A 530 -35.96 -16.59 10.84
C ALA A 530 -34.83 -17.61 10.98
N ALA A 531 -34.65 -18.21 12.16
CA ALA A 531 -33.59 -19.19 12.41
C ALA A 531 -34.06 -20.34 13.32
N ASP A 532 -35.35 -20.64 13.33
CA ASP A 532 -35.83 -21.88 13.94
C ASP A 532 -35.38 -23.09 13.11
N GLU A 533 -35.18 -24.23 13.76
CA GLU A 533 -34.58 -25.42 13.15
C GLU A 533 -35.30 -25.85 11.86
N ARG A 534 -36.63 -25.68 11.80
CA ARG A 534 -37.43 -26.01 10.62
C ARG A 534 -37.12 -25.09 9.44
N ALA A 535 -37.07 -23.78 9.65
CA ALA A 535 -36.69 -22.83 8.61
C ALA A 535 -35.25 -23.06 8.15
N VAL A 536 -34.36 -23.41 9.09
CA VAL A 536 -32.95 -23.69 8.79
C VAL A 536 -32.80 -24.90 7.88
N ARG A 537 -33.42 -26.03 8.25
CA ARG A 537 -33.41 -27.26 7.45
C ARG A 537 -34.13 -27.08 6.10
N GLN A 538 -35.17 -26.24 6.04
CA GLN A 538 -35.88 -25.95 4.80
C GLN A 538 -35.00 -25.16 3.81
N THR A 539 -34.36 -24.10 4.29
CA THR A 539 -33.45 -23.28 3.47
C THR A 539 -32.27 -24.10 2.97
N ALA A 540 -31.71 -24.97 3.82
CA ALA A 540 -30.63 -25.88 3.40
C ALA A 540 -31.04 -26.77 2.21
N LYS A 541 -32.26 -27.33 2.26
CA LYS A 541 -32.80 -28.15 1.16
C LYS A 541 -33.06 -27.34 -0.10
N GLU A 542 -33.50 -26.09 0.03
CA GLU A 542 -33.72 -25.18 -1.10
C GLU A 542 -32.41 -24.83 -1.79
N ILE A 543 -31.34 -24.57 -1.03
CA ILE A 543 -30.03 -24.29 -1.61
C ILE A 543 -29.52 -25.51 -2.39
N VAL A 544 -29.62 -26.71 -1.83
CA VAL A 544 -29.22 -27.96 -2.53
C VAL A 544 -30.02 -28.14 -3.83
N ARG A 545 -31.35 -28.00 -3.78
CA ARG A 545 -32.22 -28.13 -4.96
C ARG A 545 -31.95 -27.08 -6.03
N CYS A 546 -31.54 -25.87 -5.63
CA CYS A 546 -31.19 -24.79 -6.54
C CYS A 546 -29.94 -25.12 -7.38
N LEU A 547 -28.98 -25.84 -6.79
CA LEU A 547 -27.71 -26.19 -7.43
C LEU A 547 -27.71 -27.58 -8.10
N GLU A 548 -28.75 -28.39 -7.86
CA GLU A 548 -28.91 -29.74 -8.42
C GLU A 548 -29.01 -29.80 -9.97
N PRO A 549 -29.70 -28.86 -10.67
CA PRO A 549 -29.76 -28.87 -12.12
C PRO A 549 -28.40 -28.61 -12.78
N ASN A 550 -28.12 -29.27 -13.91
CA ASN A 550 -26.86 -29.07 -14.64
C ASN A 550 -26.64 -27.60 -15.05
N PHE A 551 -25.39 -27.16 -14.95
CA PHE A 551 -24.88 -25.89 -15.46
C PHE A 551 -24.53 -26.04 -16.93
N ARG A 552 -24.77 -25.00 -17.74
CA ARG A 552 -24.38 -24.99 -19.16
C ARG A 552 -23.14 -24.15 -19.33
N LEU A 553 -21.99 -24.80 -19.48
CA LEU A 553 -20.72 -24.14 -19.75
C LEU A 553 -20.35 -24.39 -21.20
N ASP A 554 -20.35 -23.35 -22.04
CA ASP A 554 -20.07 -23.45 -23.49
C ASP A 554 -20.87 -24.55 -24.22
N GLY A 555 -22.12 -24.78 -23.78
CA GLY A 555 -23.03 -25.78 -24.34
C GLY A 555 -22.92 -27.19 -23.73
N LEU A 556 -21.94 -27.45 -22.86
CA LEU A 556 -21.78 -28.72 -22.15
C LEU A 556 -22.57 -28.71 -20.83
N PRO A 557 -23.36 -29.77 -20.53
CA PRO A 557 -24.01 -29.92 -19.24
C PRO A 557 -22.99 -30.38 -18.19
N VAL A 558 -22.80 -29.57 -17.15
CA VAL A 558 -21.93 -29.85 -16.01
C VAL A 558 -22.78 -30.00 -14.74
N ALA A 559 -22.77 -31.18 -14.15
CA ALA A 559 -23.36 -31.41 -12.84
C ALA A 559 -22.34 -31.03 -11.77
N ILE A 560 -22.77 -30.31 -10.73
CA ILE A 560 -21.94 -30.01 -9.58
C ILE A 560 -22.56 -30.63 -8.34
N ARG A 561 -21.72 -31.07 -7.41
CA ARG A 561 -22.13 -31.44 -6.07
C ARG A 561 -21.73 -30.33 -5.12
N THR A 562 -22.54 -30.12 -4.09
CA THR A 562 -22.30 -29.05 -3.12
C THR A 562 -22.40 -29.65 -1.73
N THR A 563 -21.39 -29.36 -0.91
CA THR A 563 -21.40 -29.70 0.51
C THR A 563 -21.53 -28.43 1.32
N MET A 564 -22.36 -28.48 2.37
CA MET A 564 -22.71 -27.30 3.15
C MET A 564 -22.63 -27.53 4.66
N GLY A 565 -22.16 -26.53 5.40
CA GLY A 565 -22.22 -26.51 6.85
C GLY A 565 -23.07 -25.35 7.34
N VAL A 566 -23.83 -25.57 8.41
CA VAL A 566 -24.81 -24.59 8.89
C VAL A 566 -24.55 -24.26 10.35
N ALA A 567 -24.55 -22.97 10.70
CA ALA A 567 -24.44 -22.49 12.07
C ALA A 567 -25.48 -21.40 12.37
N ILE A 568 -26.09 -21.44 13.55
CA ILE A 568 -27.17 -20.55 13.98
C ILE A 568 -26.57 -19.57 14.98
N ARG A 569 -26.69 -18.26 14.73
CA ARG A 569 -26.01 -17.22 15.51
C ARG A 569 -26.34 -17.31 17.02
N GLN A 570 -27.61 -17.47 17.35
CA GLN A 570 -28.03 -17.47 18.76
C GLN A 570 -27.63 -18.74 19.54
N GLU A 571 -27.32 -19.82 18.85
CA GLU A 571 -26.99 -21.12 19.46
C GLU A 571 -25.50 -21.43 19.36
N HIS A 572 -24.87 -21.04 18.25
CA HIS A 572 -23.53 -21.47 17.85
C HIS A 572 -22.53 -20.31 17.80
N GLY A 573 -22.89 -19.09 18.20
CA GLY A 573 -21.93 -17.99 18.37
C GLY A 573 -22.41 -16.68 17.79
N GLU A 574 -22.20 -15.59 18.55
CA GLU A 574 -22.70 -14.26 18.19
C GLU A 574 -21.75 -13.48 17.29
N ASP A 575 -20.44 -13.76 17.36
CA ASP A 575 -19.44 -13.09 16.54
C ASP A 575 -19.27 -13.79 15.18
N PRO A 576 -18.96 -13.03 14.11
CA PRO A 576 -18.84 -13.60 12.76
C PRO A 576 -17.77 -14.69 12.63
N GLU A 577 -16.64 -14.58 13.34
CA GLU A 577 -15.52 -15.52 13.19
C GLU A 577 -15.84 -16.88 13.80
N THR A 578 -16.44 -16.89 15.00
CA THR A 578 -16.96 -18.12 15.63
C THR A 578 -18.04 -18.77 14.78
N LEU A 579 -18.97 -17.98 14.23
CA LEU A 579 -20.05 -18.51 13.41
C LEU A 579 -19.54 -19.14 12.09
N LEU A 580 -18.60 -18.47 11.43
CA LEU A 580 -17.91 -19.00 10.23
C LEU A 580 -17.14 -20.28 10.54
N SER A 581 -16.38 -20.30 11.64
CA SER A 581 -15.63 -21.46 12.10
C SER A 581 -16.53 -22.68 12.34
N HIS A 582 -17.65 -22.50 13.04
CA HIS A 582 -18.59 -23.59 13.30
C HIS A 582 -19.31 -24.07 12.03
N ALA A 583 -19.66 -23.16 11.12
CA ALA A 583 -20.23 -23.53 9.83
C ALA A 583 -19.22 -24.35 8.98
N ASP A 584 -17.95 -23.95 8.95
CA ASP A 584 -16.87 -24.70 8.29
C ASP A 584 -16.67 -26.08 8.93
N MET A 585 -16.64 -26.17 10.26
CA MET A 585 -16.55 -27.47 10.93
C MET A 585 -17.71 -28.41 10.56
N ALA A 586 -18.94 -27.89 10.47
CA ALA A 586 -20.11 -28.64 10.02
C ALA A 586 -20.03 -29.06 8.55
N GLN A 587 -19.51 -28.19 7.68
CA GLN A 587 -19.30 -28.49 6.26
C GLN A 587 -18.31 -29.63 6.07
N ARG A 588 -17.16 -29.58 6.77
CA ARG A 588 -16.17 -30.67 6.71
C ARG A 588 -16.71 -31.98 7.24
N ALA A 589 -17.56 -31.94 8.27
CA ALA A 589 -18.25 -33.13 8.77
C ALA A 589 -19.20 -33.71 7.70
N ALA A 590 -19.99 -32.85 7.03
CA ALA A 590 -20.90 -33.25 5.96
C ALA A 590 -20.14 -33.91 4.79
N LYS A 591 -18.97 -33.37 4.45
CA LYS A 591 -18.09 -33.93 3.41
C LYS A 591 -17.61 -35.34 3.74
N ARG A 592 -17.30 -35.62 5.02
CA ARG A 592 -16.85 -36.94 5.49
C ARG A 592 -17.99 -37.96 5.54
N THR A 593 -19.19 -37.54 5.94
CA THR A 593 -20.35 -38.44 6.01
C THR A 593 -20.99 -38.66 4.64
N GLY A 594 -20.70 -37.79 3.67
CA GLY A 594 -21.31 -37.79 2.35
C GLY A 594 -22.68 -37.12 2.32
N ASP A 595 -23.08 -36.44 3.41
CA ASP A 595 -24.30 -35.66 3.49
C ASP A 595 -24.15 -34.35 2.72
N ASN A 596 -25.24 -33.87 2.10
CA ASN A 596 -25.23 -32.59 1.38
C ASN A 596 -25.13 -31.39 2.36
N TYR A 597 -25.59 -31.55 3.60
CA TYR A 597 -25.40 -30.55 4.64
C TYR A 597 -25.45 -31.13 6.07
N LEU A 598 -24.80 -30.45 7.01
CA LEU A 598 -24.97 -30.67 8.45
C LEU A 598 -25.13 -29.33 9.19
N VAL A 599 -25.87 -29.34 10.30
CA VAL A 599 -26.03 -28.20 11.20
C VAL A 599 -25.12 -28.43 12.41
N TYR A 600 -24.24 -27.50 12.74
CA TYR A 600 -23.46 -27.53 13.98
C TYR A 600 -24.42 -27.65 15.19
N PRO A 601 -24.10 -28.34 16.29
CA PRO A 601 -22.95 -29.22 16.51
C PRO A 601 -23.19 -30.68 16.03
N GLU A 602 -24.23 -30.96 15.24
CA GLU A 602 -24.59 -32.31 14.81
C GLU A 602 -23.39 -32.96 14.06
N HIS A 603 -22.71 -33.90 14.72
CA HIS A 603 -21.51 -34.63 14.26
C HIS A 603 -20.24 -33.79 14.04
N VAL A 604 -20.23 -32.55 14.52
CA VAL A 604 -19.00 -31.79 14.70
C VAL A 604 -18.45 -32.17 16.06
N GLU A 605 -17.31 -32.86 16.10
CA GLU A 605 -16.53 -33.00 17.34
C GLU A 605 -16.14 -31.59 17.80
N SER A 606 -17.02 -30.92 18.53
CA SER A 606 -16.72 -29.79 19.40
C SER A 606 -15.48 -30.17 20.19
N TYR A 607 -14.54 -29.22 20.41
CA TYR A 607 -13.35 -29.42 21.25
C TYR A 607 -13.74 -30.02 22.61
N SER A 608 -13.79 -31.35 22.66
CA SER A 608 -14.25 -32.11 23.80
C SER A 608 -13.11 -32.13 24.82
N PRO A 609 -13.41 -32.20 26.12
CA PRO A 609 -12.45 -32.69 27.11
C PRO A 609 -11.71 -33.96 26.64
N ASP A 610 -12.35 -34.80 25.81
CA ASP A 610 -11.72 -35.95 25.16
C ASP A 610 -10.58 -35.58 24.21
N LEU A 611 -10.65 -34.45 23.51
CA LEU A 611 -9.62 -34.02 22.55
C LEU A 611 -8.39 -33.47 23.29
N LEU A 612 -8.62 -32.74 24.38
CA LEU A 612 -7.56 -32.31 25.30
C LEU A 612 -6.92 -33.51 26.00
N ALA A 613 -7.73 -34.48 26.45
CA ALA A 613 -7.24 -35.73 26.99
C ALA A 613 -6.43 -36.52 25.95
N LEU A 614 -6.90 -36.59 24.71
CA LEU A 614 -6.23 -37.29 23.62
C LEU A 614 -4.88 -36.64 23.26
N LEU A 615 -4.77 -35.32 23.31
CA LEU A 615 -3.49 -34.61 23.13
C LEU A 615 -2.50 -34.90 24.27
N GLY A 616 -2.99 -34.98 25.52
CA GLY A 616 -2.21 -35.43 26.66
C GLY A 616 -1.74 -36.87 26.51
N GLU A 617 -2.66 -37.78 26.16
CA GLU A 617 -2.40 -39.20 25.91
C GLU A 617 -1.41 -39.39 24.74
N LEU A 618 -1.47 -38.57 23.69
CA LEU A 618 -0.53 -38.63 22.55
C LEU A 618 0.89 -38.25 22.97
N ARG A 619 1.03 -37.19 23.78
CA ARG A 619 2.33 -36.77 24.32
C ARG A 619 2.92 -37.86 25.21
N GLU A 620 2.12 -38.41 26.12
CA GLU A 620 2.53 -39.56 26.95
C GLU A 620 2.91 -40.77 26.09
N ALA A 621 2.18 -41.04 25.01
CA ALA A 621 2.49 -42.16 24.12
C ALA A 621 3.83 -42.00 23.40
N VAL A 622 4.22 -40.77 23.03
CA VAL A 622 5.55 -40.47 22.49
C VAL A 622 6.62 -40.72 23.56
N ASP A 623 6.43 -40.16 24.76
CA ASP A 623 7.41 -40.26 25.85
C ASP A 623 7.59 -41.70 26.35
N GLN A 624 6.52 -42.51 26.35
CA GLN A 624 6.51 -43.89 26.83
C GLN A 624 6.78 -44.94 25.72
N ASN A 625 7.09 -44.53 24.48
CA ASN A 625 7.22 -45.43 23.32
C ASN A 625 5.99 -46.33 23.08
N ALA A 626 4.78 -45.80 23.30
CA ALA A 626 3.52 -46.52 23.07
C ALA A 626 2.98 -46.37 21.63
N LEU A 627 3.68 -45.62 20.77
CA LEU A 627 3.45 -45.59 19.33
C LEU A 627 4.06 -46.82 18.65
N ALA A 628 3.55 -47.16 17.46
CA ALA A 628 4.07 -48.26 16.65
C ALA A 628 4.32 -47.80 15.21
N LEU A 629 5.27 -48.46 14.54
CA LEU A 629 5.47 -48.31 13.10
C LEU A 629 5.03 -49.58 12.39
N HIS A 630 4.17 -49.43 11.40
CA HIS A 630 3.97 -50.44 10.38
C HIS A 630 4.77 -50.05 9.15
N TYR A 631 5.10 -51.03 8.33
CA TYR A 631 5.95 -50.85 7.16
C TYR A 631 5.25 -51.42 5.94
N GLN A 632 5.30 -50.68 4.83
CA GLN A 632 4.77 -51.14 3.55
C GLN A 632 5.90 -51.25 2.53
N PRO A 633 6.06 -52.40 1.84
CA PRO A 633 7.13 -52.59 0.88
C PRO A 633 6.88 -51.80 -0.41
N LYS A 634 7.97 -51.20 -0.93
CA LYS A 634 8.10 -50.61 -2.26
C LYS A 634 8.83 -51.59 -3.16
N VAL A 635 8.23 -51.94 -4.31
CA VAL A 635 8.72 -53.00 -5.19
C VAL A 635 9.01 -52.44 -6.58
N ASN A 636 10.19 -52.71 -7.12
CA ASN A 636 10.53 -52.28 -8.48
C ASN A 636 9.72 -53.10 -9.51
N PHE A 637 9.15 -52.43 -10.50
CA PHE A 637 8.28 -53.08 -11.51
C PHE A 637 9.04 -54.11 -12.36
N GLU A 638 10.29 -53.83 -12.74
CA GLU A 638 11.10 -54.66 -13.63
C GLU A 638 11.71 -55.86 -12.89
N THR A 639 12.43 -55.61 -11.79
CA THR A 639 13.16 -56.65 -11.05
C THR A 639 12.25 -57.44 -10.10
N ARG A 640 11.08 -56.89 -9.78
CA ARG A 640 10.17 -57.37 -8.71
C ARG A 640 10.82 -57.49 -7.34
N GLN A 641 11.99 -56.89 -7.16
CA GLN A 641 12.68 -56.86 -5.87
C GLN A 641 12.16 -55.71 -5.03
N THR A 642 12.17 -55.92 -3.71
CA THR A 642 11.90 -54.86 -2.75
C THR A 642 13.05 -53.86 -2.76
N VAL A 643 12.75 -52.60 -3.08
CA VAL A 643 13.75 -51.52 -3.12
C VAL A 643 13.75 -50.66 -1.86
N GLY A 644 12.64 -50.69 -1.12
CA GLY A 644 12.52 -50.01 0.15
C GLY A 644 11.23 -50.34 0.89
N VAL A 645 11.03 -49.70 2.03
CA VAL A 645 9.79 -49.76 2.80
C VAL A 645 9.41 -48.37 3.28
N GLU A 646 8.12 -48.03 3.26
CA GLU A 646 7.62 -46.82 3.88
C GLU A 646 7.23 -47.09 5.35
N ALA A 647 7.73 -46.26 6.26
CA ALA A 647 7.40 -46.31 7.68
C ALA A 647 6.13 -45.50 7.97
N LEU A 648 5.07 -46.21 8.33
CA LEU A 648 3.74 -45.67 8.53
C LEU A 648 3.37 -45.69 10.02
N LEU A 649 3.16 -44.50 10.58
CA LEU A 649 2.86 -44.32 12.00
C LEU A 649 1.52 -44.95 12.39
N ARG A 650 1.49 -45.61 13.54
CA ARG A 650 0.28 -46.21 14.11
C ARG A 650 0.20 -45.90 15.60
N TRP A 651 -1.02 -45.72 16.08
CA TRP A 651 -1.28 -45.47 17.49
C TRP A 651 -2.21 -46.54 18.07
N PRO A 652 -1.66 -47.61 18.67
CA PRO A 652 -2.44 -48.58 19.43
C PRO A 652 -2.79 -48.00 20.80
N HIS A 653 -3.99 -47.43 20.94
CA HIS A 653 -4.40 -46.81 22.20
C HIS A 653 -4.94 -47.84 23.20
N PRO A 654 -4.46 -47.88 24.46
CA PRO A 654 -4.84 -48.92 25.43
C PRO A 654 -6.34 -49.01 25.72
N ARG A 655 -7.06 -47.89 25.65
CA ARG A 655 -8.51 -47.81 25.93
C ARG A 655 -9.38 -47.65 24.68
N ARG A 656 -8.82 -47.05 23.62
CA ARG A 656 -9.57 -46.62 22.42
C ARG A 656 -9.30 -47.53 21.21
N GLY A 657 -8.43 -48.53 21.35
CA GLY A 657 -8.02 -49.39 20.26
C GLY A 657 -7.17 -48.64 19.24
N TRP A 658 -7.21 -49.06 17.98
CA TRP A 658 -6.45 -48.42 16.92
C TRP A 658 -7.02 -47.05 16.56
N ILE A 659 -6.20 -46.01 16.71
CA ILE A 659 -6.55 -44.65 16.27
C ILE A 659 -5.93 -44.42 14.88
N PRO A 660 -6.74 -44.03 13.87
CA PRO A 660 -6.25 -43.83 12.51
C PRO A 660 -5.31 -42.60 12.43
N PRO A 661 -4.23 -42.67 11.61
CA PRO A 661 -3.26 -41.60 11.42
C PRO A 661 -3.87 -40.23 11.17
N ASP A 662 -4.79 -40.13 10.21
CA ASP A 662 -5.42 -38.86 9.79
C ASP A 662 -6.06 -38.10 10.96
N ARG A 663 -6.58 -38.84 11.95
CA ARG A 663 -7.24 -38.25 13.12
C ARG A 663 -6.24 -37.63 14.08
N PHE A 664 -5.12 -38.29 14.38
CA PHE A 664 -4.18 -37.79 15.40
C PHE A 664 -3.03 -36.96 14.83
N ILE A 665 -2.63 -37.16 13.56
CA ILE A 665 -1.60 -36.34 12.90
C ILE A 665 -2.09 -34.90 12.77
N SER A 666 -3.33 -34.71 12.28
CA SER A 666 -3.97 -33.39 12.20
C SER A 666 -4.02 -32.65 13.55
N LEU A 667 -4.16 -33.40 14.65
CA LEU A 667 -4.17 -32.85 16.00
C LEU A 667 -2.76 -32.52 16.48
N ALA A 668 -1.79 -33.39 16.20
CA ALA A 668 -0.39 -33.19 16.55
C ALA A 668 0.20 -31.94 15.87
N GLU A 669 -0.15 -31.68 14.61
CA GLU A 669 0.31 -30.48 13.89
C GLU A 669 -0.19 -29.17 14.51
N ARG A 670 -1.49 -29.13 14.85
CA ARG A 670 -2.12 -27.97 15.50
C ARG A 670 -1.55 -27.71 16.90
N ALA A 671 -1.29 -28.79 17.65
CA ALA A 671 -0.76 -28.71 19.02
C ALA A 671 0.77 -28.58 19.09
N GLY A 672 1.47 -28.59 17.94
CA GLY A 672 2.94 -28.54 17.90
C GLY A 672 3.64 -29.83 18.35
N LEU A 673 2.90 -30.94 18.48
CA LEU A 673 3.43 -32.26 18.84
C LEU A 673 3.98 -33.05 17.64
N ILE A 674 3.83 -32.54 16.40
CA ILE A 674 4.31 -33.25 15.21
C ILE A 674 5.83 -33.44 15.23
N HIS A 675 6.59 -32.44 15.67
CA HIS A 675 8.05 -32.50 15.72
C HIS A 675 8.60 -33.64 16.61
N PRO A 676 8.20 -33.76 17.90
CA PRO A 676 8.67 -34.87 18.72
C PRO A 676 8.23 -36.24 18.19
N ILE A 677 7.08 -36.33 17.50
CA ILE A 677 6.64 -37.55 16.81
C ILE A 677 7.58 -37.86 15.65
N THR A 678 7.88 -36.89 14.76
CA THR A 678 8.81 -37.06 13.64
C THR A 678 10.16 -37.60 14.12
N LEU A 679 10.71 -37.04 15.20
CA LEU A 679 11.97 -37.52 15.79
C LEU A 679 11.87 -38.95 16.34
N TRP A 680 10.75 -39.30 16.95
CA TRP A 680 10.49 -40.65 17.42
C TRP A 680 10.40 -41.65 16.26
N VAL A 681 9.68 -41.30 15.20
CA VAL A 681 9.55 -42.09 13.97
C VAL A 681 10.91 -42.32 13.34
N LEU A 682 11.68 -41.24 13.14
CA LEU A 682 13.03 -41.29 12.59
C LEU A 682 13.94 -42.29 13.32
N ARG A 683 14.04 -42.16 14.65
CA ARG A 683 14.90 -43.05 15.46
C ARG A 683 14.43 -44.49 15.45
N THR A 684 13.12 -44.73 15.37
CA THR A 684 12.54 -46.08 15.40
C THR A 684 12.67 -46.76 14.05
N ALA A 685 12.38 -46.06 12.96
CA ALA A 685 12.55 -46.54 11.59
C ALA A 685 14.02 -46.84 11.28
N LEU A 686 14.96 -45.98 11.67
CA LEU A 686 16.39 -46.23 11.45
C LEU A 686 16.92 -47.41 12.25
N ARG A 687 16.47 -47.61 13.50
CA ARG A 687 16.80 -48.82 14.29
C ARG A 687 16.27 -50.09 13.62
N GLN A 688 15.04 -50.04 13.11
CA GLN A 688 14.45 -51.17 12.40
C GLN A 688 15.19 -51.46 11.08
N SER A 689 15.53 -50.42 10.31
CA SER A 689 16.35 -50.53 9.10
C SER A 689 17.71 -51.19 9.38
N ARG A 690 18.38 -50.77 10.45
CA ARG A 690 19.63 -51.42 10.90
C ARG A 690 19.43 -52.89 11.22
N SER A 691 18.34 -53.24 11.91
CA SER A 691 18.02 -54.63 12.24
C SER A 691 17.81 -55.49 11.00
N TRP A 692 17.12 -54.98 9.97
CA TRP A 692 16.97 -55.69 8.70
C TRP A 692 18.30 -55.86 7.96
N ARG A 693 19.15 -54.83 7.96
CA ARG A 693 20.49 -54.92 7.36
C ARG A 693 21.34 -56.00 8.01
N ASP A 694 21.28 -56.14 9.34
CA ASP A 694 21.98 -57.19 10.08
C ASP A 694 21.46 -58.60 9.74
N MET A 695 20.25 -58.71 9.18
CA MET A 695 19.68 -59.94 8.64
C MET A 695 19.98 -60.16 7.15
N GLY A 696 20.81 -59.31 6.53
CA GLY A 696 21.14 -59.36 5.10
C GLY A 696 20.12 -58.70 4.18
N LEU A 697 19.15 -57.97 4.73
CA LEU A 697 18.14 -57.23 3.98
C LEU A 697 18.55 -55.75 3.89
N ASP A 698 19.22 -55.36 2.80
CA ASP A 698 19.73 -53.99 2.59
C ASP A 698 18.90 -53.24 1.55
N PHE A 699 17.83 -52.59 2.02
CA PHE A 699 16.94 -51.74 1.23
C PHE A 699 16.64 -50.42 1.96
N GLY A 700 16.06 -49.44 1.26
CA GLY A 700 15.78 -48.12 1.81
C GLY A 700 14.60 -48.09 2.81
N VAL A 701 14.56 -47.07 3.67
CA VAL A 701 13.40 -46.74 4.51
C VAL A 701 12.94 -45.31 4.22
N SER A 702 11.64 -45.15 3.96
CA SER A 702 11.01 -43.86 3.70
C SER A 702 10.22 -43.39 4.92
N ILE A 703 10.30 -42.09 5.23
CA ILE A 703 9.66 -41.47 6.39
C ILE A 703 9.02 -40.15 5.99
N ASN A 704 7.74 -40.00 6.31
CA ASN A 704 7.01 -38.74 6.14
C ASN A 704 7.48 -37.68 7.14
N VAL A 705 7.74 -36.47 6.65
CA VAL A 705 8.14 -35.33 7.46
C VAL A 705 7.27 -34.11 7.17
N SER A 706 7.02 -33.30 8.20
CA SER A 706 6.17 -32.11 8.06
C SER A 706 6.96 -30.93 7.48
N ALA A 707 6.26 -30.00 6.83
CA ALA A 707 6.86 -28.74 6.35
C ALA A 707 7.57 -27.97 7.50
N ARG A 708 6.99 -28.02 8.70
CA ARG A 708 7.48 -27.32 9.88
C ARG A 708 8.81 -27.90 10.38
N ASP A 709 9.03 -29.20 10.24
CA ASP A 709 10.29 -29.84 10.63
C ASP A 709 11.46 -29.36 9.76
N LEU A 710 11.24 -29.18 8.45
CA LEU A 710 12.28 -28.68 7.55
C LEU A 710 12.58 -27.19 7.70
N GLN A 711 11.63 -26.43 8.25
CA GLN A 711 11.85 -25.02 8.55
C GLN A 711 12.74 -24.83 9.79
N ASP A 712 12.92 -25.87 10.62
CA ASP A 712 13.86 -25.85 11.74
C ASP A 712 15.30 -26.01 11.22
N PRO A 713 16.17 -24.99 11.39
CA PRO A 713 17.56 -25.06 10.96
C PRO A 713 18.37 -26.20 11.58
N ALA A 714 17.96 -26.71 12.75
CA ALA A 714 18.63 -27.81 13.44
C ALA A 714 18.23 -29.19 12.90
N PHE A 715 17.12 -29.30 12.15
CA PHE A 715 16.58 -30.60 11.73
C PHE A 715 17.54 -31.44 10.87
N PRO A 716 18.26 -30.88 9.86
CA PRO A 716 19.26 -31.65 9.11
C PRO A 716 20.32 -32.31 9.99
N ASP A 717 20.85 -31.58 10.98
CA ASP A 717 21.84 -32.11 11.91
C ASP A 717 21.28 -33.26 12.76
N ILE A 718 20.02 -33.14 13.18
CA ILE A 718 19.33 -34.18 13.94
C ILE A 718 19.16 -35.46 13.11
N VAL A 719 18.79 -35.32 11.83
CA VAL A 719 18.64 -36.47 10.90
C VAL A 719 19.97 -37.19 10.73
N LEU A 720 21.04 -36.45 10.45
CA LEU A 720 22.37 -37.01 10.24
C LEU A 720 22.92 -37.66 11.51
N GLN A 721 22.68 -37.05 12.67
CA GLN A 721 23.07 -37.61 13.95
C GLN A 721 22.32 -38.92 14.25
N ALA A 722 21.03 -39.01 13.89
CA ALA A 722 20.26 -40.24 14.04
C ALA A 722 20.80 -41.37 13.14
N CYS A 723 21.19 -41.05 11.90
CA CYS A 723 21.84 -41.99 10.98
C CYS A 723 23.17 -42.50 11.56
N ARG A 724 24.02 -41.61 12.08
CA ARG A 724 25.30 -41.97 12.73
C ARG A 724 25.08 -42.87 13.94
N THR A 725 24.14 -42.50 14.81
CA THR A 725 23.85 -43.23 16.06
C THR A 725 23.35 -44.66 15.80
N THR A 726 22.61 -44.86 14.71
CA THR A 726 22.06 -46.18 14.32
C THR A 726 22.95 -46.96 13.37
N ALA A 727 24.10 -46.41 12.97
CA ALA A 727 24.97 -46.95 11.93
C ALA A 727 24.21 -47.27 10.62
N THR A 728 23.28 -46.37 10.26
CA THR A 728 22.49 -46.45 9.03
C THR A 728 23.08 -45.50 7.99
N PRO A 729 23.46 -45.99 6.79
CA PRO A 729 23.93 -45.11 5.72
C PRO A 729 22.85 -44.09 5.31
N PRO A 730 23.17 -42.78 5.26
CA PRO A 730 22.20 -41.74 4.87
C PRO A 730 21.48 -42.02 3.55
N ARG A 731 22.19 -42.60 2.56
CA ARG A 731 21.64 -43.03 1.24
C ARG A 731 20.51 -44.04 1.28
N THR A 732 20.28 -44.68 2.42
CA THR A 732 19.17 -45.62 2.62
C THR A 732 17.98 -45.00 3.34
N LEU A 733 18.08 -43.74 3.76
CA LEU A 733 16.95 -42.97 4.29
C LEU A 733 16.36 -42.10 3.17
N THR A 734 15.04 -42.12 3.05
CA THR A 734 14.29 -41.23 2.16
C THR A 734 13.31 -40.42 3.02
N LEU A 735 13.33 -39.09 2.88
CA LEU A 735 12.35 -38.22 3.53
C LEU A 735 11.26 -37.85 2.53
N GLU A 736 10.02 -38.10 2.90
CA GLU A 736 8.83 -37.87 2.07
C GLU A 736 8.12 -36.60 2.53
N LEU A 737 7.76 -35.76 1.56
CA LEU A 737 7.10 -34.48 1.78
C LEU A 737 6.00 -34.23 0.78
N THR A 738 4.84 -33.82 1.27
CA THR A 738 3.72 -33.46 0.40
C THR A 738 4.06 -32.27 -0.50
N GLU A 739 3.46 -32.26 -1.68
CA GLU A 739 3.60 -31.18 -2.66
C GLU A 739 3.31 -29.78 -2.06
N SER A 740 2.27 -29.69 -1.22
CA SER A 740 1.87 -28.44 -0.56
C SER A 740 2.89 -27.96 0.48
N ALA A 741 3.61 -28.88 1.14
CA ALA A 741 4.64 -28.53 2.12
C ALA A 741 5.79 -27.73 1.50
N LEU A 742 6.14 -28.04 0.24
CA LEU A 742 7.22 -27.41 -0.50
C LEU A 742 6.98 -25.92 -0.81
N MET A 743 5.71 -25.51 -0.87
CA MET A 743 5.32 -24.15 -1.28
C MET A 743 5.21 -23.14 -0.14
N SER A 744 5.37 -23.58 1.11
CA SER A 744 5.15 -22.73 2.29
C SER A 744 6.27 -21.71 2.56
N ASP A 745 7.54 -22.11 2.46
CA ASP A 745 8.73 -21.24 2.54
C ASP A 745 9.87 -21.81 1.67
N PRO A 746 9.84 -21.54 0.35
CA PRO A 746 10.75 -22.09 -0.65
C PRO A 746 12.24 -22.02 -0.27
N ALA A 747 12.71 -20.86 0.19
CA ALA A 747 14.13 -20.61 0.41
C ALA A 747 14.71 -21.46 1.54
N LYS A 748 13.97 -21.58 2.66
CA LYS A 748 14.42 -22.38 3.81
C LYS A 748 14.36 -23.88 3.53
N THR A 749 13.29 -24.33 2.89
CA THR A 749 13.13 -25.74 2.50
C THR A 749 14.25 -26.18 1.55
N ASN A 750 14.62 -25.33 0.57
CA ASN A 750 15.71 -25.66 -0.37
C ASN A 750 17.07 -25.76 0.34
N ALA A 751 17.37 -24.85 1.27
CA ALA A 751 18.63 -24.91 2.04
C ALA A 751 18.74 -26.18 2.90
N ALA A 752 17.64 -26.59 3.56
CA ALA A 752 17.59 -27.83 4.32
C ALA A 752 17.76 -29.06 3.42
N PHE A 753 17.14 -29.05 2.24
CA PHE A 753 17.23 -30.12 1.25
C PHE A 753 18.62 -30.29 0.66
N GLN A 754 19.26 -29.20 0.24
CA GLN A 754 20.63 -29.25 -0.27
C GLN A 754 21.56 -29.89 0.75
N ARG A 755 21.47 -29.46 2.01
CA ARG A 755 22.29 -30.00 3.10
C ARG A 755 22.06 -31.50 3.33
N LEU A 756 20.80 -31.92 3.38
CA LEU A 756 20.45 -33.33 3.56
C LEU A 756 20.90 -34.20 2.37
N ASN A 757 20.73 -33.70 1.14
CA ASN A 757 21.10 -34.40 -0.08
C ASN A 757 22.64 -34.50 -0.26
N GLU A 758 23.39 -33.44 0.06
CA GLU A 758 24.87 -33.44 0.05
C GLU A 758 25.47 -34.50 0.97
N ASP A 759 24.85 -34.73 2.14
CA ASP A 759 25.22 -35.80 3.07
C ASP A 759 24.64 -37.18 2.69
N GLY A 760 23.92 -37.24 1.56
CA GLY A 760 23.45 -38.46 0.92
C GLY A 760 22.08 -38.93 1.35
N VAL A 761 21.28 -38.16 2.09
CA VAL A 761 19.86 -38.50 2.36
C VAL A 761 19.03 -38.29 1.11
N ARG A 762 18.16 -39.24 0.77
CA ARG A 762 17.26 -39.11 -0.38
C ARG A 762 16.02 -38.31 -0.04
N LEU A 763 15.49 -37.59 -1.01
CA LEU A 763 14.29 -36.77 -0.88
C LEU A 763 13.22 -37.20 -1.87
N SER A 764 11.98 -37.27 -1.39
CA SER A 764 10.82 -37.68 -2.18
C SER A 764 9.68 -36.68 -2.03
N ILE A 765 9.00 -36.39 -3.14
CA ILE A 765 7.77 -35.61 -3.13
C ILE A 765 6.58 -36.57 -3.12
N ASP A 766 5.70 -36.38 -2.15
CA ASP A 766 4.48 -37.16 -1.94
C ASP A 766 3.23 -36.42 -2.43
N ASP A 767 2.16 -37.18 -2.66
CA ASP A 767 0.86 -36.70 -3.18
C ASP A 767 0.97 -35.88 -4.49
N PHE A 768 1.92 -36.21 -5.36
CA PHE A 768 2.24 -35.39 -6.52
C PHE A 768 1.08 -35.32 -7.53
N GLY A 769 0.69 -34.10 -7.90
CA GLY A 769 -0.43 -33.81 -8.81
C GLY A 769 -1.72 -33.37 -8.11
N THR A 770 -1.74 -33.36 -6.78
CA THR A 770 -2.88 -32.88 -5.98
C THR A 770 -2.73 -31.41 -5.56
N GLY A 771 -1.53 -30.83 -5.68
CA GLY A 771 -1.21 -29.44 -5.32
C GLY A 771 -0.82 -28.54 -6.51
N TYR A 772 -0.27 -27.36 -6.19
CA TYR A 772 0.21 -26.38 -7.18
C TYR A 772 1.74 -26.37 -7.24
N SER A 773 2.37 -27.29 -7.95
CA SER A 773 3.81 -27.23 -8.24
C SER A 773 4.11 -26.35 -9.45
N SER A 774 4.98 -25.35 -9.25
CA SER A 774 5.65 -24.73 -10.40
C SER A 774 6.75 -25.67 -10.89
N LEU A 775 6.69 -26.10 -12.15
CA LEU A 775 7.76 -26.90 -12.80
C LEU A 775 9.13 -26.21 -12.70
N SER A 776 9.16 -24.87 -12.65
CA SER A 776 10.38 -24.10 -12.43
C SER A 776 11.03 -24.35 -11.05
N TYR A 777 10.23 -24.79 -10.09
CA TYR A 777 10.67 -25.07 -8.72
C TYR A 777 11.27 -26.47 -8.62
N LEU A 778 10.61 -27.47 -9.19
CA LEU A 778 11.13 -28.84 -9.33
C LEU A 778 12.49 -28.90 -10.01
N GLN A 779 12.72 -28.06 -11.04
CA GLN A 779 14.00 -28.05 -11.77
C GLN A 779 15.21 -27.75 -10.88
N ASN A 780 15.04 -27.03 -9.77
CA ASN A 780 16.13 -26.55 -8.93
C ASN A 780 16.22 -27.25 -7.56
N LEU A 781 15.33 -28.21 -7.28
CA LEU A 781 15.34 -28.96 -6.02
C LEU A 781 16.10 -30.28 -6.18
N PRO A 782 16.94 -30.67 -5.20
CA PRO A 782 17.68 -31.93 -5.23
C PRO A 782 16.77 -33.10 -4.77
N VAL A 783 15.73 -33.40 -5.56
CA VAL A 783 14.77 -34.48 -5.29
C VAL A 783 15.14 -35.73 -6.06
N ASP A 784 15.03 -36.89 -5.42
CA ASP A 784 15.38 -38.20 -6.00
C ASP A 784 14.15 -38.98 -6.49
N GLU A 785 12.99 -38.74 -5.87
CA GLU A 785 11.79 -39.56 -6.03
C GLU A 785 10.51 -38.69 -6.11
N ILE A 786 9.57 -39.08 -6.97
CA ILE A 786 8.21 -38.52 -7.03
C ILE A 786 7.20 -39.65 -6.86
N LYS A 787 6.27 -39.48 -5.92
CA LYS A 787 5.19 -40.44 -5.66
C LYS A 787 3.90 -39.93 -6.29
N ILE A 788 3.35 -40.74 -7.20
CA ILE A 788 2.05 -40.50 -7.84
C ILE A 788 0.97 -40.86 -6.82
N ASP A 789 0.12 -39.88 -6.51
CA ASP A 789 -0.99 -40.04 -5.57
C ASP A 789 -1.92 -41.19 -5.97
N ARG A 790 -2.39 -41.93 -4.96
CA ARG A 790 -3.30 -43.08 -5.08
C ARG A 790 -4.57 -42.75 -5.88
N THR A 791 -5.08 -41.52 -5.83
CA THR A 791 -6.31 -41.11 -6.54
C THR A 791 -6.16 -41.27 -8.05
N PHE A 792 -5.02 -40.86 -8.62
CA PHE A 792 -4.74 -41.02 -10.06
C PHE A 792 -4.49 -42.49 -10.44
N VAL A 793 -3.80 -43.23 -9.57
CA VAL A 793 -3.54 -44.67 -9.80
C VAL A 793 -4.82 -45.49 -9.74
N ALA A 794 -5.74 -45.18 -8.83
CA ALA A 794 -7.06 -45.81 -8.76
C ALA A 794 -7.92 -45.48 -10.00
N GLY A 795 -7.74 -44.28 -10.56
CA GLY A 795 -8.46 -43.76 -11.73
C GLY A 795 -7.99 -44.29 -13.09
N LEU A 796 -6.86 -45.02 -13.17
CA LEU A 796 -6.18 -45.43 -14.42
C LEU A 796 -7.07 -46.04 -15.52
N PHE A 797 -8.13 -46.75 -15.14
CA PHE A 797 -9.05 -47.41 -16.10
C PHE A 797 -10.45 -46.81 -16.14
N SER A 798 -10.75 -45.85 -15.27
CA SER A 798 -12.07 -45.20 -15.18
C SER A 798 -12.05 -43.76 -15.67
N ASP A 799 -10.87 -43.14 -15.77
CA ASP A 799 -10.69 -41.77 -16.19
C ASP A 799 -9.46 -41.62 -17.10
N VAL A 800 -9.71 -41.19 -18.34
CA VAL A 800 -8.67 -40.95 -19.36
C VAL A 800 -7.67 -39.87 -18.90
N ARG A 801 -8.10 -38.93 -18.04
CA ARG A 801 -7.22 -37.88 -17.52
C ARG A 801 -6.27 -38.42 -16.46
N SER A 802 -6.75 -39.30 -15.57
CA SER A 802 -5.91 -40.02 -14.62
C SER A 802 -4.80 -40.80 -15.33
N GLU A 803 -5.10 -41.50 -16.44
CA GLU A 803 -4.07 -42.15 -17.26
C GLU A 803 -3.08 -41.12 -17.86
N ALA A 804 -3.58 -40.01 -18.40
CA ALA A 804 -2.74 -38.96 -18.98
C ALA A 804 -1.80 -38.31 -17.93
N ILE A 805 -2.30 -38.07 -16.72
CA ILE A 805 -1.52 -37.53 -15.59
C ILE A 805 -0.45 -38.54 -15.18
N VAL A 806 -0.82 -39.81 -14.94
CA VAL A 806 0.13 -40.87 -14.60
C VAL A 806 1.26 -40.96 -15.64
N ARG A 807 0.90 -40.96 -16.93
CA ARG A 807 1.87 -40.98 -18.03
C ARG A 807 2.77 -39.74 -18.02
N SER A 808 2.19 -38.56 -17.82
CA SER A 808 2.93 -37.30 -17.79
C SER A 808 3.90 -37.23 -16.61
N VAL A 809 3.52 -37.73 -15.43
CA VAL A 809 4.40 -37.77 -14.25
C VAL A 809 5.54 -38.78 -14.46
N ILE A 810 5.25 -39.94 -15.06
CA ILE A 810 6.29 -40.92 -15.43
C ILE A 810 7.30 -40.29 -16.41
N ASP A 811 6.81 -39.62 -17.46
CA ASP A 811 7.68 -38.97 -18.44
C ASP A 811 8.45 -37.78 -17.83
N LEU A 812 7.84 -37.03 -16.91
CA LEU A 812 8.49 -35.94 -16.17
C LEU A 812 9.64 -36.47 -15.30
N GLY A 813 9.38 -37.49 -14.47
CA GLY A 813 10.39 -38.10 -13.62
C GLY A 813 11.57 -38.62 -14.44
N ARG A 814 11.28 -39.34 -15.53
CA ARG A 814 12.31 -39.84 -16.46
C ARG A 814 13.16 -38.72 -17.05
N ASN A 815 12.54 -37.62 -17.49
CA ASN A 815 13.26 -36.49 -18.11
C ASN A 815 14.10 -35.68 -17.11
N LEU A 816 13.69 -35.65 -15.84
CA LEU A 816 14.40 -34.94 -14.77
C LEU A 816 15.36 -35.85 -13.98
N GLY A 817 15.42 -37.14 -14.31
CA GLY A 817 16.29 -38.11 -13.64
C GLY A 817 15.80 -38.54 -12.24
N MET A 818 14.50 -38.38 -11.96
CA MET A 818 13.86 -38.79 -10.72
C MET A 818 13.17 -40.15 -10.87
N ALA A 819 13.21 -40.98 -9.83
CA ALA A 819 12.46 -42.22 -9.78
C ALA A 819 10.97 -41.95 -9.52
N VAL A 820 10.09 -42.69 -10.19
CA VAL A 820 8.63 -42.53 -10.04
C VAL A 820 8.04 -43.73 -9.31
N VAL A 821 7.35 -43.44 -8.20
CA VAL A 821 6.63 -44.44 -7.40
C VAL A 821 5.14 -44.27 -7.60
N ALA A 822 4.45 -45.34 -7.98
CA ALA A 822 2.98 -45.34 -8.03
C ALA A 822 2.40 -45.85 -6.71
N GLU A 823 1.63 -45.01 -6.04
CA GLU A 823 0.93 -45.37 -4.81
C GLU A 823 -0.45 -45.99 -5.05
N GLY A 824 -0.95 -46.77 -4.09
CA GLY A 824 -2.31 -47.32 -4.18
C GLY A 824 -2.49 -48.36 -5.30
N VAL A 825 -1.44 -49.10 -5.65
CA VAL A 825 -1.55 -50.24 -6.57
C VAL A 825 -2.31 -51.36 -5.88
N GLU A 826 -3.62 -51.47 -6.14
CA GLU A 826 -4.51 -52.42 -5.47
C GLU A 826 -4.89 -53.64 -6.33
N GLN A 827 -4.65 -53.58 -7.64
CA GLN A 827 -5.11 -54.62 -8.58
C GLN A 827 -4.01 -55.00 -9.58
N GLN A 828 -3.98 -56.28 -9.98
CA GLN A 828 -3.02 -56.83 -10.95
C GLN A 828 -3.04 -56.05 -12.28
N ARG A 829 -4.23 -55.68 -12.79
CA ARG A 829 -4.35 -54.88 -14.02
C ARG A 829 -3.68 -53.50 -13.91
N VAL A 830 -3.75 -52.86 -12.74
CA VAL A 830 -3.13 -51.55 -12.48
C VAL A 830 -1.61 -51.70 -12.49
N TRP A 831 -1.10 -52.77 -11.87
CA TRP A 831 0.31 -53.13 -11.93
C TRP A 831 0.80 -53.28 -13.38
N GLU A 832 0.09 -54.07 -14.19
CA GLU A 832 0.47 -54.33 -15.60
C GLU A 832 0.47 -53.06 -16.44
N CYS A 833 -0.53 -52.19 -16.25
CA CYS A 833 -0.58 -50.91 -16.94
C CYS A 833 0.60 -50.02 -16.56
N LEU A 834 0.84 -49.80 -15.27
CA LEU A 834 1.97 -48.98 -14.80
C LEU A 834 3.33 -49.51 -15.23
N ALA A 835 3.50 -50.84 -15.24
CA ALA A 835 4.70 -51.49 -15.78
C ALA A 835 4.87 -51.21 -17.28
N SER A 836 3.78 -51.25 -18.06
CA SER A 836 3.81 -50.96 -19.51
C SER A 836 4.09 -49.49 -19.82
N LEU A 837 3.72 -48.58 -18.91
CA LEU A 837 4.04 -47.15 -19.00
C LEU A 837 5.50 -46.85 -18.61
N GLY A 838 6.19 -47.83 -18.03
CA GLY A 838 7.58 -47.70 -17.59
C GLY A 838 7.73 -46.91 -16.30
N CYS A 839 6.80 -47.10 -15.35
CA CYS A 839 6.94 -46.64 -13.97
C CYS A 839 8.01 -47.48 -13.23
N ASP A 840 8.76 -46.88 -12.29
CA ASP A 840 9.93 -47.52 -11.69
C ASP A 840 9.55 -48.42 -10.49
N VAL A 841 8.69 -47.92 -9.61
CA VAL A 841 8.38 -48.56 -8.32
C VAL A 841 6.87 -48.56 -8.05
N ALA A 842 6.38 -49.65 -7.49
CA ALA A 842 5.01 -49.83 -7.06
C ALA A 842 4.90 -49.88 -5.54
N GLN A 843 3.83 -49.28 -5.02
CA GLN A 843 3.41 -49.43 -3.64
C GLN A 843 1.88 -49.57 -3.56
N GLY A 844 1.38 -50.53 -2.79
CA GLY A 844 -0.05 -50.69 -2.61
C GLY A 844 -0.48 -52.05 -2.08
N TYR A 845 -1.78 -52.21 -1.87
CA TYR A 845 -2.35 -53.42 -1.24
C TYR A 845 -2.28 -54.67 -2.11
N HIS A 846 -2.06 -54.53 -3.42
CA HIS A 846 -1.76 -55.65 -4.29
C HIS A 846 -0.46 -56.37 -3.90
N ILE A 847 0.54 -55.59 -3.43
CA ILE A 847 1.81 -56.11 -2.94
C ILE A 847 1.64 -56.63 -1.51
N CYS A 848 1.33 -55.70 -0.60
CA CYS A 848 1.19 -55.97 0.82
C CYS A 848 0.50 -54.78 1.50
N ARG A 849 -0.34 -55.07 2.50
CA ARG A 849 -0.81 -54.02 3.43
C ARG A 849 0.33 -53.60 4.38
N PRO A 850 0.25 -52.44 5.02
CA PRO A 850 1.21 -52.05 6.06
C PRO A 850 1.21 -53.04 7.23
N LEU A 851 2.35 -53.66 7.50
CA LEU A 851 2.50 -54.72 8.51
C LEU A 851 3.49 -54.32 9.62
N SER A 852 3.37 -54.94 10.78
CA SER A 852 4.38 -54.78 11.84
C SER A 852 5.73 -55.35 11.37
N PRO A 853 6.87 -54.94 11.96
CA PRO A 853 8.17 -55.53 11.63
C PRO A 853 8.20 -57.04 11.75
N VAL A 854 7.52 -57.60 12.75
CA VAL A 854 7.47 -59.03 13.02
C VAL A 854 6.76 -59.77 11.89
N ASP A 855 5.66 -59.21 11.40
CA ASP A 855 4.85 -59.82 10.34
C ASP A 855 5.45 -59.59 8.94
N LEU A 856 6.13 -58.44 8.73
CA LEU A 856 6.71 -58.10 7.44
C LEU A 856 8.04 -58.82 7.17
N THR A 857 8.88 -59.04 8.19
CA THR A 857 10.23 -59.61 8.01
C THR A 857 10.23 -60.95 7.27
N PRO A 858 9.32 -61.92 7.56
CA PRO A 858 9.22 -63.15 6.77
C PRO A 858 8.92 -62.88 5.29
N ALA A 859 7.96 -62.00 5.00
CA ALA A 859 7.61 -61.62 3.64
C ALA A 859 8.74 -60.87 2.90
N LEU A 860 9.64 -60.21 3.62
CA LEU A 860 10.82 -59.58 3.01
C LEU A 860 11.93 -60.59 2.68
N LYS A 861 12.05 -61.68 3.44
CA LYS A 861 13.02 -62.76 3.18
C LYS A 861 12.57 -63.67 2.05
N GLU A 862 11.27 -63.95 1.97
CA GLU A 862 10.65 -64.77 0.92
C GLU A 862 9.50 -63.98 0.27
N PRO A 863 9.81 -63.02 -0.63
CA PRO A 863 8.81 -62.12 -1.19
C PRO A 863 7.75 -62.86 -2.04
N PRO A 864 6.47 -62.88 -1.62
CA PRO A 864 5.42 -63.54 -2.39
C PRO A 864 5.20 -62.86 -3.75
N TRP A 865 5.55 -61.57 -3.88
CA TRP A 865 5.50 -60.81 -5.12
C TRP A 865 6.60 -61.15 -6.15
N LEU A 866 7.64 -61.92 -5.77
CA LEU A 866 8.65 -62.43 -6.72
C LEU A 866 8.17 -63.65 -7.52
N ALA A 867 7.23 -64.45 -6.99
CA ALA A 867 6.90 -65.78 -7.52
C ALA A 867 6.01 -65.78 -8.80
N ALA A 868 5.37 -64.65 -9.16
CA ALA A 868 4.38 -64.60 -10.23
C ALA A 868 4.96 -64.55 -11.66
N ARG A 869 6.06 -65.27 -11.96
CA ARG A 869 6.65 -65.37 -13.31
C ARG A 869 6.38 -66.69 -14.03
N ASN A 870 5.88 -67.72 -13.33
CA ASN A 870 5.63 -69.04 -13.92
C ASN A 870 4.12 -69.32 -14.04
N GLY A 871 3.51 -68.76 -15.08
CA GLY A 871 2.08 -68.91 -15.36
C GLY A 871 1.75 -68.95 -16.84
N SER A 872 2.59 -69.60 -17.66
CA SER A 872 2.15 -70.12 -18.96
C SER A 872 2.97 -71.36 -19.34
N ALA A 873 2.27 -72.42 -19.77
CA ALA A 873 2.74 -73.74 -20.24
C ALA A 873 2.94 -74.86 -19.18
N ASN A 874 1.83 -75.39 -18.65
CA ASN A 874 1.50 -76.84 -18.55
C ASN A 874 0.19 -76.94 -17.76
N GLU A 875 -0.97 -77.01 -18.44
CA GLU A 875 -1.67 -78.26 -18.80
C GLU A 875 -2.09 -79.11 -17.59
N SER A 876 -3.42 -79.27 -17.49
CA SER A 876 -4.18 -80.49 -17.20
C SER A 876 -3.57 -81.57 -16.28
N GLU A 877 -4.42 -82.04 -15.36
CA GLU A 877 -4.27 -83.18 -14.44
C GLU A 877 -3.67 -82.87 -13.05
N ARG A 878 -4.52 -82.40 -12.12
CA ARG A 878 -5.06 -83.21 -11.00
C ARG A 878 -5.72 -82.33 -9.94
#